data_AF-A0A1C4VBT6-F1
#
_entry.id   AF-A0A1C4VBT6-F1
#
_cell.length_a   1.000
_cell.length_b   1.000
_cell.length_c   1.000
_cell.angle_alpha   90.00
_cell.angle_beta   90.00
_cell.angle_gamma   90.00
#
_symmetry.space_group_name_H-M   'P 1'
#
loop_
_entity.id
_entity.type
_entity.pdbx_description
1 polymer ?
#
loop_
_entity_poly.entity_id
_entity_poly.type
_entity_poly.pdbx_seq_one_letter_code
_entity_poly.pdbx_strand_id
1 'polypeptide(L)'
;MIHRGSTARRRRGFAGRWGRLCAVAAVALVAAVGNVVVSPSAYASGGVVVIDEDTQRRGLFAAYMRSRATGHEGLRQMFLSAAMVGHRQRNPQATSQQLVQYTASMNQWYTSQLGAEDLARPTYQFMVKLLELSALHPSGAVAAPIFKELAESTLGKEIKALGETLDDIHAAQRHNSVISQVFEHQNRIWGEVAGRGAIDPAFTEAWNGYFGAKYNIVANATQEQLMADPLIATYVNVDALLQHTQNVQNYIDEGNRQIAALINEINGQTEAANRDIEAANATLPVDGRPATQAEIDQAKAKAEERRKWLEGAAGAVDLLGKLIGVADKKVGAIVTGTGRAAIQIATAVSDWLPTLAANGLKAALFSASGIGMAGAVLGAIQSLVPLFGGTGPTVDEQILTELKELRAELGEFRAEMNTRFDRIELALVQMFDQMDQQFNRLLTEVWLTQEQLVQVVRQLALVTERVDFWGSSIMRSLQETQVTQLKGLINQRVSHAARYPETPLTWEEYKATVEALNTAASLQSKAAPFTAGLGDPNPENNLGAFGYQGSIRYLTDYAERNLNLPPGTSNGVPVQAPAVPAVEHWMLAAEGYKHMVAQNPQFAAQVNLTTGEILAAGQAIQTAVRRFSQPQGWDKPEQLGPVYVKLLDSYRATGFELVGKLQEKRNAIQQDRLGYTMFGLPNQDVEGASTAEPTTISPCAGTATFKPSRPTNVVSKGLKEMWLADYGRPNTPAQTCYQASWVNMSEPPDPDGDKPYAVYADLQITFQVRQNWDGQWLTVHEWSKVYPYGKMQQYYPPNDPRQGWIRAAWQGMSEKWGTVKPDFETVQGTAPGEATLKTRVRDWLYGQAGQYYYEIVRDLDKPGTDLHRLNTQLTRTALLLQSYTKLGFARSLEHDQTIGIHLLGQSRIPFDQGQLEANVVNGREGLSGGITPAKRVSDGFRQALANYCARIVNDRCEVKPPSGTEPNPRTGQNEHVLPCTSAERWDPVERCLNWALDYRSTQLRQRLEAASERLLDEPPVPEGIPAVDELMQGIRIAEAVAKNGPTGDTARIGAVTAQSGKCLDIRSPFNDGAQIEVSTCDASDPQGWALMPNRSVMSMGKCLDVHSGGSADGNQIILWRCHGLGSQQWVAHGDGTLRNPQSGKCLTVAPDGAIVHLWTCNGGANQKWTLPA
;
A
#
# COMPACT_ATOMS: atom_id res chain seq x y z
N MET A 1 -46.78 0.61 -14.04
CA MET A 1 -46.54 1.89 -14.74
C MET A 1 -46.33 2.98 -13.70
N ILE A 2 -45.51 4.00 -14.03
CA ILE A 2 -45.15 5.22 -13.26
C ILE A 2 -44.10 4.98 -12.16
N HIS A 3 -42.92 5.62 -12.08
CA HIS A 3 -42.10 6.41 -13.00
C HIS A 3 -40.66 6.43 -12.42
N ARG A 4 -39.63 6.09 -13.24
CA ARG A 4 -38.22 6.37 -12.96
C ARG A 4 -37.98 7.87 -13.12
N GLY A 5 -37.35 8.53 -12.15
CA GLY A 5 -36.88 9.91 -12.33
C GLY A 5 -36.01 10.44 -11.19
N SER A 6 -34.77 10.83 -11.53
CA SER A 6 -33.96 11.93 -10.95
C SER A 6 -32.72 11.69 -10.06
N THR A 7 -32.17 10.48 -9.91
CA THR A 7 -30.85 10.29 -9.26
C THR A 7 -29.63 10.55 -10.17
N ALA A 8 -29.85 10.72 -11.48
CA ALA A 8 -28.80 10.83 -12.50
C ALA A 8 -28.11 12.20 -12.60
N ARG A 9 -28.65 13.28 -12.00
CA ARG A 9 -28.10 14.65 -12.17
C ARG A 9 -27.03 15.06 -11.14
N ARG A 10 -27.07 14.57 -9.89
CA ARG A 10 -26.04 14.91 -8.87
C ARG A 10 -24.78 14.03 -8.91
N ARG A 11 -24.87 12.82 -9.47
CA ARG A 11 -23.71 11.91 -9.70
C ARG A 11 -22.74 12.40 -10.80
N ARG A 12 -23.17 13.32 -11.66
CA ARG A 12 -22.38 13.86 -12.80
C ARG A 12 -21.26 14.82 -12.41
N GLY A 13 -21.33 15.47 -11.23
CA GLY A 13 -20.39 16.54 -10.85
C GLY A 13 -19.12 16.05 -10.14
N PHE A 14 -19.20 15.00 -9.32
CA PHE A 14 -18.07 14.55 -8.47
C PHE A 14 -17.03 13.74 -9.27
N ALA A 15 -17.50 12.88 -10.19
CA ALA A 15 -16.67 12.09 -11.11
C ALA A 15 -15.88 12.98 -12.09
N GLY A 16 -16.48 14.05 -12.61
CA GLY A 16 -15.80 15.01 -13.49
C GLY A 16 -14.79 15.92 -12.78
N ARG A 17 -14.99 16.23 -11.49
CA ARG A 17 -14.06 17.07 -10.70
C ARG A 17 -12.83 16.31 -10.18
N TRP A 18 -12.98 15.03 -9.84
CA TRP A 18 -11.86 14.18 -9.41
C TRP A 18 -10.90 13.83 -10.56
N GLY A 19 -11.44 13.50 -11.74
CA GLY A 19 -10.61 13.31 -12.95
C GLY A 19 -9.81 14.57 -13.31
N ARG A 20 -10.39 15.75 -13.11
CA ARG A 20 -9.71 17.05 -13.26
C ARG A 20 -8.62 17.31 -12.22
N LEU A 21 -8.83 16.92 -10.96
CA LEU A 21 -7.84 17.11 -9.88
C LEU A 21 -6.60 16.22 -10.07
N CYS A 22 -6.78 14.95 -10.44
CA CYS A 22 -5.65 14.05 -10.73
C CYS A 22 -4.90 14.48 -11.99
N ALA A 23 -5.62 14.95 -13.01
CA ALA A 23 -5.08 15.51 -14.24
C ALA A 23 -4.20 16.76 -13.99
N VAL A 24 -4.71 17.72 -13.21
CA VAL A 24 -3.99 18.94 -12.86
C VAL A 24 -2.78 18.65 -11.97
N ALA A 25 -2.88 17.70 -11.04
CA ALA A 25 -1.76 17.29 -10.20
C ALA A 25 -0.63 16.62 -11.01
N ALA A 26 -0.95 15.76 -11.97
CA ALA A 26 0.04 15.13 -12.84
C ALA A 26 0.78 16.14 -13.73
N VAL A 27 0.05 17.12 -14.29
CA VAL A 27 0.63 18.21 -15.10
C VAL A 27 1.51 19.12 -14.23
N ALA A 28 1.06 19.47 -13.02
CA ALA A 28 1.85 20.29 -12.10
C ALA A 28 3.14 19.59 -11.65
N LEU A 29 3.12 18.27 -11.47
CA LEU A 29 4.30 17.48 -11.09
C LEU A 29 5.31 17.38 -12.23
N VAL A 30 4.86 17.20 -13.47
CA VAL A 30 5.74 17.16 -14.65
C VAL A 30 6.30 18.56 -14.96
N ALA A 31 5.52 19.63 -14.73
CA ALA A 31 5.98 21.02 -14.84
C ALA A 31 7.03 21.37 -13.75
N ALA A 32 6.83 20.94 -12.50
CA ALA A 32 7.79 21.13 -11.42
C ALA A 32 9.13 20.42 -11.68
N VAL A 33 9.08 19.24 -12.31
CA VAL A 33 10.24 18.48 -12.76
C VAL A 33 11.01 19.22 -13.88
N GLY A 34 10.31 19.91 -14.79
CA GLY A 34 10.93 20.73 -15.84
C GLY A 34 11.78 21.91 -15.33
N ASN A 35 11.42 22.49 -14.18
CA ASN A 35 12.13 23.64 -13.59
C ASN A 35 13.45 23.27 -12.90
N VAL A 36 13.73 21.98 -12.67
CA VAL A 36 14.99 21.51 -12.05
C VAL A 36 16.17 21.54 -13.06
N VAL A 37 15.88 21.54 -14.35
CA VAL A 37 16.90 21.69 -15.40
C VAL A 37 17.11 23.17 -15.65
N VAL A 38 18.03 23.79 -14.90
CA VAL A 38 18.97 24.86 -15.30
C VAL A 38 19.48 25.54 -14.03
N SER A 39 20.72 25.26 -13.65
CA SER A 39 21.54 26.24 -12.95
C SER A 39 22.96 26.17 -13.54
N PRO A 40 23.41 27.18 -14.29
CA PRO A 40 24.71 27.18 -14.91
C PRO A 40 25.75 27.58 -13.87
N SER A 41 26.44 26.61 -13.28
CA SER A 41 27.63 26.91 -12.47
C SER A 41 28.90 26.50 -13.22
N ALA A 42 29.52 27.51 -13.83
CA ALA A 42 30.95 27.68 -14.10
C ALA A 42 31.67 26.58 -14.91
N TYR A 43 31.48 26.55 -16.23
CA TYR A 43 32.49 26.00 -17.15
C TYR A 43 33.36 27.13 -17.68
N ALA A 44 34.68 27.02 -17.53
CA ALA A 44 35.61 27.92 -18.19
C ALA A 44 35.45 27.77 -19.71
N SER A 45 35.16 28.88 -20.39
CA SER A 45 34.97 28.93 -21.84
C SER A 45 36.21 28.43 -22.59
N GLY A 46 36.18 27.19 -23.11
CA GLY A 46 37.29 26.64 -23.90
C GLY A 46 37.34 25.13 -24.15
N GLY A 47 36.42 24.32 -23.61
CA GLY A 47 36.40 22.87 -23.87
C GLY A 47 35.76 22.49 -25.21
N VAL A 48 36.30 21.46 -25.86
CA VAL A 48 35.72 20.80 -27.06
C VAL A 48 35.06 19.49 -26.66
N VAL A 49 33.84 19.24 -27.12
CA VAL A 49 33.09 17.99 -26.90
C VAL A 49 33.35 17.05 -28.08
N VAL A 50 33.90 15.86 -27.82
CA VAL A 50 34.12 14.82 -28.84
C VAL A 50 33.09 13.72 -28.66
N ILE A 51 32.26 13.48 -29.67
CA ILE A 51 31.19 12.47 -29.61
C ILE A 51 31.46 11.41 -30.68
N ASP A 52 31.42 10.15 -30.28
CA ASP A 52 31.59 8.99 -31.16
C ASP A 52 30.32 8.72 -32.00
N GLU A 53 30.49 8.61 -33.32
CA GLU A 53 29.39 8.46 -34.28
C GLU A 53 28.63 7.13 -34.09
N ASP A 54 29.32 6.05 -33.70
CA ASP A 54 28.67 4.76 -33.40
C ASP A 54 27.79 4.84 -32.14
N THR A 55 28.26 5.54 -31.11
CA THR A 55 27.51 5.79 -29.87
C THR A 55 26.22 6.58 -30.14
N GLN A 56 26.27 7.59 -31.01
CA GLN A 56 25.08 8.35 -31.42
C GLN A 56 24.09 7.47 -32.18
N ARG A 57 24.57 6.73 -33.18
CA ARG A 57 23.76 5.85 -34.02
C ARG A 57 23.04 4.78 -33.18
N ARG A 58 23.74 4.14 -32.24
CA ARG A 58 23.14 3.16 -31.32
C ARG A 58 22.07 3.78 -30.42
N GLY A 59 22.31 4.99 -29.92
CA GLY A 59 21.34 5.75 -29.13
C GLY A 59 20.07 6.09 -29.92
N LEU A 60 20.23 6.59 -31.15
CA LEU A 60 19.13 6.92 -32.06
C LEU A 60 18.32 5.68 -32.46
N PHE A 61 18.98 4.56 -32.74
CA PHE A 61 18.31 3.30 -33.05
C PHE A 61 17.51 2.77 -31.85
N ALA A 62 18.05 2.86 -30.64
CA ALA A 62 17.33 2.49 -29.42
C ALA A 62 16.10 3.36 -29.18
N ALA A 63 16.22 4.67 -29.41
CA ALA A 63 15.09 5.60 -29.33
C ALA A 63 14.02 5.28 -30.38
N TYR A 64 14.43 5.00 -31.62
CA TYR A 64 13.55 4.56 -32.69
C TYR A 64 12.74 3.34 -32.28
N MET A 65 13.43 2.29 -31.82
CA MET A 65 12.80 1.02 -31.48
C MET A 65 11.84 1.16 -30.30
N ARG A 66 12.19 1.95 -29.27
CA ARG A 66 11.32 2.18 -28.11
C ARG A 66 10.05 2.94 -28.48
N SER A 67 10.10 3.89 -29.41
CA SER A 67 8.88 4.59 -29.87
C SER A 67 7.85 3.66 -30.55
N ARG A 68 8.28 2.47 -31.01
CA ARG A 68 7.49 1.60 -31.89
C ARG A 68 7.28 0.18 -31.35
N ALA A 69 8.14 -0.29 -30.45
CA ALA A 69 8.10 -1.62 -29.82
C ALA A 69 7.71 -1.48 -28.34
N THR A 70 6.43 -1.22 -28.10
CA THR A 70 5.90 -0.76 -26.81
C THR A 70 5.22 -1.90 -26.01
N GLY A 71 5.25 -1.85 -24.68
CA GLY A 71 4.43 -2.71 -23.78
C GLY A 71 4.87 -4.17 -23.67
N HIS A 72 3.97 -5.09 -23.28
CA HIS A 72 4.30 -6.53 -23.16
C HIS A 72 4.75 -7.14 -24.49
N GLU A 73 4.15 -6.73 -25.61
CA GLU A 73 4.60 -7.14 -26.93
C GLU A 73 5.98 -6.55 -27.26
N GLY A 74 6.23 -5.27 -26.95
CA GLY A 74 7.57 -4.67 -27.05
C GLY A 74 8.64 -5.41 -26.26
N LEU A 75 8.33 -5.79 -25.01
CA LEU A 75 9.23 -6.57 -24.15
C LEU A 75 9.50 -7.95 -24.71
N ARG A 76 8.47 -8.65 -25.19
CA ARG A 76 8.63 -9.93 -25.86
C ARG A 76 9.56 -9.80 -27.07
N GLN A 77 9.38 -8.76 -27.89
CA GLN A 77 10.18 -8.52 -29.11
C GLN A 77 11.63 -8.13 -28.78
N MET A 78 11.83 -7.39 -27.68
CA MET A 78 13.14 -7.13 -27.11
C MET A 78 13.84 -8.43 -26.69
N PHE A 79 13.15 -9.32 -25.98
CA PHE A 79 13.69 -10.63 -25.58
C PHE A 79 14.03 -11.51 -26.79
N LEU A 80 13.19 -11.51 -27.83
CA LEU A 80 13.47 -12.24 -29.08
C LEU A 80 14.68 -11.67 -29.83
N SER A 81 14.81 -10.34 -29.88
CA SER A 81 15.98 -9.69 -30.48
C SER A 81 17.26 -9.99 -29.69
N ALA A 82 17.18 -9.96 -28.36
CA ALA A 82 18.28 -10.37 -27.48
C ALA A 82 18.67 -11.84 -27.68
N ALA A 83 17.70 -12.72 -27.91
CA ALA A 83 17.93 -14.12 -28.23
C ALA A 83 18.63 -14.29 -29.59
N MET A 84 18.21 -13.57 -30.63
CA MET A 84 18.86 -13.59 -31.94
C MET A 84 20.31 -13.08 -31.84
N VAL A 85 20.54 -11.96 -31.16
CA VAL A 85 21.87 -11.39 -30.90
C VAL A 85 22.75 -12.42 -30.17
N GLY A 86 22.22 -13.01 -29.10
CA GLY A 86 22.92 -14.04 -28.34
C GLY A 86 23.23 -15.30 -29.14
N HIS A 87 22.31 -15.74 -30.00
CA HIS A 87 22.52 -16.89 -30.87
C HIS A 87 23.60 -16.62 -31.91
N ARG A 88 23.61 -15.43 -32.51
CA ARG A 88 24.65 -15.02 -33.47
C ARG A 88 26.03 -14.90 -32.80
N GLN A 89 26.09 -14.40 -31.56
CA GLN A 89 27.33 -14.35 -30.77
C GLN A 89 27.92 -15.74 -30.54
N ARG A 90 27.07 -16.72 -30.18
CA ARG A 90 27.50 -18.11 -29.95
C ARG A 90 27.77 -18.88 -31.24
N ASN A 91 27.14 -18.47 -32.34
CA ASN A 91 27.25 -19.12 -33.65
C ASN A 91 27.63 -18.08 -34.72
N PRO A 92 28.91 -17.63 -34.75
CA PRO A 92 29.35 -16.57 -35.68
C PRO A 92 29.22 -16.92 -37.16
N GLN A 93 28.97 -18.19 -37.50
CA GLN A 93 28.77 -18.69 -38.87
C GLN A 93 27.29 -18.94 -39.20
N ALA A 94 26.36 -18.72 -38.27
CA ALA A 94 24.93 -18.96 -38.50
C ALA A 94 24.39 -18.10 -39.65
N THR A 95 23.78 -18.72 -40.65
CA THR A 95 23.19 -18.01 -41.79
C THR A 95 21.99 -17.17 -41.38
N SER A 96 21.58 -16.23 -42.23
CA SER A 96 20.39 -15.41 -41.98
C SER A 96 19.14 -16.26 -41.76
N GLN A 97 18.98 -17.35 -42.52
CA GLN A 97 17.89 -18.31 -42.36
C GLN A 97 17.93 -19.05 -41.02
N GLN A 98 19.12 -19.45 -40.54
CA GLN A 98 19.27 -20.12 -39.24
C GLN A 98 18.93 -19.20 -38.08
N LEU A 99 19.30 -17.91 -38.17
CA LEU A 99 18.95 -16.89 -37.18
C LEU A 99 17.43 -16.67 -37.10
N VAL A 100 16.75 -16.63 -38.26
CA VAL A 100 15.29 -16.54 -38.34
C VAL A 100 14.62 -17.77 -37.74
N GLN A 101 15.09 -18.98 -38.06
CA GLN A 101 14.55 -20.23 -37.51
C GLN A 101 14.68 -20.30 -35.99
N TYR A 102 15.85 -19.92 -35.45
CA TYR A 102 16.08 -19.86 -34.01
C TYR A 102 15.14 -18.87 -33.32
N THR A 103 14.97 -17.70 -33.91
CA THR A 103 14.11 -16.66 -33.32
C THR A 103 12.63 -17.07 -33.39
N ALA A 104 12.24 -17.74 -34.47
CA ALA A 104 10.90 -18.30 -34.62
C ALA A 104 10.60 -19.39 -33.58
N SER A 105 11.55 -20.28 -33.28
CA SER A 105 11.35 -21.32 -32.26
C SER A 105 11.21 -20.72 -30.85
N MET A 106 12.04 -19.73 -30.51
CA MET A 106 11.90 -18.95 -29.28
C MET A 106 10.53 -18.26 -29.19
N ASN A 107 10.07 -17.67 -30.30
CA ASN A 107 8.79 -16.98 -30.33
C ASN A 107 7.61 -17.94 -30.17
N GLN A 108 7.69 -19.13 -30.77
CA GLN A 108 6.70 -20.20 -30.59
C GLN A 108 6.70 -20.73 -29.16
N TRP A 109 7.87 -20.86 -28.53
CA TRP A 109 7.99 -21.22 -27.13
C TRP A 109 7.31 -20.20 -26.21
N TYR A 110 7.58 -18.91 -26.37
CA TYR A 110 6.86 -17.89 -25.59
C TYR A 110 5.35 -17.95 -25.82
N THR A 111 4.90 -18.14 -27.07
CA THR A 111 3.48 -18.25 -27.38
C THR A 111 2.82 -19.45 -26.71
N SER A 112 3.51 -20.59 -26.63
CA SER A 112 2.94 -21.81 -26.06
C SER A 112 2.95 -21.83 -24.54
N GLN A 113 3.83 -21.04 -23.91
CA GLN A 113 4.00 -21.02 -22.46
C GLN A 113 3.34 -19.81 -21.77
N LEU A 114 3.04 -18.72 -22.50
CA LEU A 114 2.39 -17.53 -21.94
C LEU A 114 0.86 -17.63 -22.06
N GLY A 115 0.17 -17.58 -20.93
CA GLY A 115 -1.28 -17.54 -20.84
C GLY A 115 -1.85 -16.11 -20.80
N ALA A 116 -3.18 -16.00 -20.79
CA ALA A 116 -3.89 -14.72 -20.68
C ALA A 116 -3.52 -13.95 -19.39
N GLU A 117 -3.30 -14.66 -18.30
CA GLU A 117 -2.89 -14.09 -17.01
C GLU A 117 -1.46 -13.57 -17.02
N ASP A 118 -0.53 -14.22 -17.74
CA ASP A 118 0.84 -13.73 -17.87
C ASP A 118 0.86 -12.36 -18.55
N LEU A 119 -0.04 -12.15 -19.52
CA LEU A 119 -0.21 -10.87 -20.21
C LEU A 119 -0.89 -9.80 -19.34
N ALA A 120 -1.54 -10.19 -18.23
CA ALA A 120 -2.15 -9.30 -17.25
C ALA A 120 -1.21 -8.95 -16.07
N ARG A 121 -0.03 -9.59 -16.00
CA ARG A 121 0.98 -9.32 -14.96
C ARG A 121 1.48 -7.87 -15.03
N PRO A 122 1.85 -7.27 -13.89
CA PRO A 122 2.67 -6.07 -13.89
C PRO A 122 3.98 -6.30 -14.67
N THR A 123 4.47 -5.26 -15.34
CA THR A 123 5.61 -5.32 -16.26
C THR A 123 6.83 -6.09 -15.71
N TYR A 124 7.18 -5.87 -14.45
CA TYR A 124 8.28 -6.60 -13.79
C TYR A 124 8.04 -8.11 -13.69
N GLN A 125 6.86 -8.53 -13.24
CA GLN A 125 6.53 -9.96 -13.13
C GLN A 125 6.48 -10.61 -14.51
N PHE A 126 6.03 -9.87 -15.53
CA PHE A 126 6.08 -10.34 -16.91
C PHE A 126 7.52 -10.51 -17.41
N MET A 127 8.44 -9.62 -17.04
CA MET A 127 9.87 -9.75 -17.36
C MET A 127 10.53 -10.94 -16.66
N VAL A 128 10.27 -11.16 -15.36
CA VAL A 128 10.74 -12.35 -14.64
C VAL A 128 10.22 -13.62 -15.31
N LYS A 129 8.95 -13.60 -15.76
CA LYS A 129 8.37 -14.73 -16.49
C LYS A 129 9.06 -14.96 -17.83
N LEU A 130 9.31 -13.92 -18.63
CA LEU A 130 10.05 -14.04 -19.89
C LEU A 130 11.49 -14.55 -19.67
N LEU A 131 12.16 -14.13 -18.60
CA LEU A 131 13.49 -14.65 -18.22
C LEU A 131 13.43 -16.14 -17.87
N GLU A 132 12.46 -16.56 -17.07
CA GLU A 132 12.22 -17.98 -16.76
C GLU A 132 12.01 -18.79 -18.05
N LEU A 133 11.10 -18.35 -18.92
CA LEU A 133 10.81 -19.05 -20.17
C LEU A 133 12.03 -19.11 -21.09
N SER A 134 12.83 -18.04 -21.13
CA SER A 134 14.09 -18.02 -21.88
C SER A 134 15.10 -19.02 -21.31
N ALA A 135 15.14 -19.16 -19.99
CA ALA A 135 16.06 -20.07 -19.29
C ALA A 135 15.68 -21.54 -19.51
N LEU A 136 14.38 -21.81 -19.59
CA LEU A 136 13.82 -23.15 -19.81
C LEU A 136 13.74 -23.54 -21.29
N HIS A 137 14.07 -22.64 -22.22
CA HIS A 137 14.07 -22.97 -23.63
C HIS A 137 15.14 -24.05 -23.95
N PRO A 138 14.81 -25.11 -24.71
CA PRO A 138 15.73 -26.22 -25.00
C PRO A 138 17.07 -25.81 -25.65
N SER A 139 17.12 -24.64 -26.28
CA SER A 139 18.33 -24.14 -26.94
C SER A 139 19.28 -23.34 -26.04
N GLY A 140 19.00 -23.22 -24.73
CA GLY A 140 19.83 -22.45 -23.79
C GLY A 140 19.90 -20.94 -24.08
N ALA A 141 18.77 -20.30 -24.40
CA ALA A 141 18.75 -18.90 -24.84
C ALA A 141 19.39 -17.92 -23.83
N VAL A 142 19.27 -18.22 -22.53
CA VAL A 142 19.81 -17.41 -21.42
C VAL A 142 21.33 -17.44 -21.30
N ALA A 143 22.03 -18.33 -22.02
CA ALA A 143 23.50 -18.34 -22.05
C ALA A 143 24.12 -17.12 -22.76
N ALA A 144 23.32 -16.20 -23.31
CA ALA A 144 23.83 -14.99 -23.93
C ALA A 144 24.25 -13.98 -22.85
N PRO A 145 25.38 -13.27 -23.00
CA PRO A 145 25.80 -12.22 -22.05
C PRO A 145 24.68 -11.21 -21.74
N ILE A 146 23.90 -10.85 -22.77
CA ILE A 146 22.81 -9.89 -22.66
C ILE A 146 21.65 -10.37 -21.76
N PHE A 147 21.37 -11.68 -21.74
CA PHE A 147 20.35 -12.29 -20.89
C PHE A 147 20.84 -12.51 -19.47
N LYS A 148 22.11 -12.83 -19.29
CA LYS A 148 22.73 -12.86 -17.96
C LYS A 148 22.64 -11.51 -17.29
N GLU A 149 23.04 -10.44 -17.97
CA GLU A 149 23.00 -9.11 -17.40
C GLU A 149 21.57 -8.66 -17.09
N LEU A 150 20.57 -9.13 -17.86
CA LEU A 150 19.15 -8.91 -17.61
C LEU A 150 18.65 -9.75 -16.41
N ALA A 151 19.13 -10.98 -16.25
CA ALA A 151 18.83 -11.81 -15.09
C ALA A 151 19.46 -11.23 -13.82
N GLU A 152 20.73 -10.82 -13.86
CA GLU A 152 21.45 -10.24 -12.73
C GLU A 152 20.83 -8.92 -12.24
N SER A 153 20.37 -8.07 -13.14
CA SER A 153 19.65 -6.82 -12.80
C SER A 153 18.27 -7.10 -12.22
N THR A 154 17.51 -7.99 -12.86
CA THR A 154 16.13 -8.33 -12.44
C THR A 154 16.10 -9.10 -11.11
N LEU A 155 17.10 -9.94 -10.84
CA LEU A 155 17.20 -10.77 -9.63
C LEU A 155 18.05 -10.12 -8.51
N GLY A 156 18.74 -9.01 -8.82
CA GLY A 156 19.61 -8.26 -7.93
C GLY A 156 21.10 -8.62 -8.07
N LYS A 157 21.94 -7.65 -8.49
CA LYS A 157 23.38 -7.84 -8.68
C LYS A 157 24.15 -7.95 -7.36
N GLU A 158 23.84 -7.11 -6.38
CA GLU A 158 24.58 -7.03 -5.12
C GLU A 158 23.70 -6.44 -4.01
N ILE A 159 23.74 -7.03 -2.80
CA ILE A 159 23.21 -6.39 -1.59
C ILE A 159 24.24 -5.34 -1.15
N LYS A 160 23.88 -4.03 -1.16
CA LYS A 160 24.74 -2.96 -0.63
C LYS A 160 24.92 -3.14 0.89
N ALA A 161 26.10 -2.80 1.41
CA ALA A 161 26.41 -3.01 2.82
C ALA A 161 25.78 -1.94 3.73
N LEU A 162 25.00 -2.46 4.70
CA LEU A 162 24.64 -1.94 6.04
C LEU A 162 23.58 -0.84 6.18
N GLY A 163 22.42 -1.26 6.71
CA GLY A 163 21.38 -0.43 7.33
C GLY A 163 19.97 -0.97 7.07
N GLU A 164 19.71 -1.35 5.82
CA GLU A 164 18.38 -1.56 5.25
C GLU A 164 18.16 -2.99 4.72
N THR A 165 18.89 -3.99 5.23
CA THR A 165 18.81 -5.36 4.71
C THR A 165 17.39 -5.97 4.83
N LEU A 166 16.53 -5.43 5.69
CA LEU A 166 15.11 -5.80 5.74
C LEU A 166 14.27 -5.08 4.67
N ASP A 167 14.59 -3.83 4.35
CA ASP A 167 13.86 -3.00 3.38
C ASP A 167 14.15 -3.46 1.93
N ASP A 168 15.40 -3.82 1.63
CA ASP A 168 15.79 -4.44 0.34
C ASP A 168 15.20 -5.85 0.11
N ILE A 169 14.83 -6.55 1.19
CA ILE A 169 14.19 -7.87 1.15
C ILE A 169 12.67 -7.76 0.92
N HIS A 170 12.08 -6.58 1.09
CA HIS A 170 10.64 -6.36 0.85
C HIS A 170 10.37 -6.18 -0.66
N ALA A 171 9.51 -7.05 -1.21
CA ALA A 171 9.18 -7.12 -2.64
C ALA A 171 8.68 -5.78 -3.26
N ALA A 172 8.12 -4.88 -2.44
CA ALA A 172 7.60 -3.59 -2.90
C ALA A 172 8.69 -2.59 -3.33
N GLN A 173 9.86 -2.56 -2.69
CA GLN A 173 10.95 -1.66 -3.09
C GLN A 173 11.73 -2.19 -4.30
N ARG A 174 11.85 -3.51 -4.43
CA ARG A 174 12.46 -4.17 -5.62
C ARG A 174 11.69 -3.90 -6.90
N HIS A 175 10.36 -3.86 -6.85
CA HIS A 175 9.53 -3.53 -8.01
C HIS A 175 9.90 -2.18 -8.63
N ASN A 176 10.09 -1.15 -7.79
CA ASN A 176 10.41 0.21 -8.26
C ASN A 176 11.86 0.35 -8.75
N SER A 177 12.82 -0.32 -8.11
CA SER A 177 14.21 -0.28 -8.56
C SER A 177 14.39 -0.99 -9.91
N VAL A 178 13.68 -2.10 -10.14
CA VAL A 178 13.77 -2.85 -11.40
C VAL A 178 13.06 -2.13 -12.55
N ILE A 179 11.91 -1.45 -12.32
CA ILE A 179 11.26 -0.61 -13.36
C ILE A 179 12.21 0.45 -13.92
N SER A 180 13.04 1.06 -13.08
CA SER A 180 14.04 2.05 -13.52
C SER A 180 15.16 1.44 -14.39
N GLN A 181 15.47 0.15 -14.20
CA GLN A 181 16.50 -0.59 -14.94
C GLN A 181 16.00 -1.13 -16.29
N VAL A 182 14.69 -1.36 -16.45
CA VAL A 182 14.09 -1.86 -17.72
C VAL A 182 14.48 -1.01 -18.93
N PHE A 183 14.42 0.32 -18.78
CA PHE A 183 14.76 1.25 -19.85
C PHE A 183 16.25 1.21 -20.22
N GLU A 184 17.13 0.97 -19.25
CA GLU A 184 18.55 0.81 -19.49
C GLU A 184 18.83 -0.46 -20.32
N HIS A 185 18.14 -1.57 -20.00
CA HIS A 185 18.27 -2.82 -20.74
C HIS A 185 17.70 -2.74 -22.15
N GLN A 186 16.55 -2.08 -22.34
CA GLN A 186 16.00 -1.79 -23.67
C GLN A 186 17.01 -1.05 -24.53
N ASN A 187 17.60 0.03 -23.99
CA ASN A 187 18.59 0.82 -24.72
C ASN A 187 19.83 0.01 -25.10
N ARG A 188 20.30 -0.86 -24.21
CA ARG A 188 21.47 -1.70 -24.47
C ARG A 188 21.18 -2.76 -25.53
N ILE A 189 20.04 -3.46 -25.43
CA ILE A 189 19.64 -4.50 -26.40
C ILE A 189 19.47 -3.92 -27.80
N TRP A 190 18.75 -2.81 -27.92
CA TRP A 190 18.59 -2.14 -29.21
C TRP A 190 19.90 -1.54 -29.74
N GLY A 191 20.75 -1.00 -28.85
CA GLY A 191 22.09 -0.55 -29.21
C GLY A 191 22.99 -1.68 -29.74
N GLU A 192 22.88 -2.89 -29.20
CA GLU A 192 23.60 -4.07 -29.70
C GLU A 192 23.09 -4.54 -31.07
N VAL A 193 21.77 -4.48 -31.30
CA VAL A 193 21.18 -4.74 -32.63
C VAL A 193 21.75 -3.76 -33.66
N ALA A 194 21.78 -2.46 -33.35
CA ALA A 194 22.32 -1.42 -34.24
C ALA A 194 23.83 -1.58 -34.48
N GLY A 195 24.57 -1.88 -33.42
CA GLY A 195 26.01 -2.14 -33.46
C GLY A 195 26.33 -3.30 -34.40
N ARG A 196 25.63 -4.43 -34.24
CA ARG A 196 25.80 -5.62 -35.10
C ARG A 196 25.31 -5.39 -36.52
N GLY A 197 24.21 -4.67 -36.69
CA GLY A 197 23.69 -4.33 -38.00
C GLY A 197 24.72 -3.61 -38.88
N ALA A 198 25.56 -2.74 -38.31
CA ALA A 198 26.60 -2.07 -39.10
C ALA A 198 27.70 -2.99 -39.63
N ILE A 199 27.98 -4.11 -38.96
CA ILE A 199 29.19 -4.90 -39.20
C ILE A 199 28.90 -6.34 -39.65
N ASP A 200 27.67 -6.82 -39.53
CA ASP A 200 27.28 -8.21 -39.81
C ASP A 200 26.11 -8.28 -40.82
N PRO A 201 26.40 -8.51 -42.11
CA PRO A 201 25.37 -8.55 -43.16
C PRO A 201 24.36 -9.68 -42.98
N ALA A 202 24.79 -10.85 -42.50
CA ALA A 202 23.91 -12.00 -42.29
C ALA A 202 22.93 -11.77 -41.12
N PHE A 203 23.42 -11.14 -40.05
CA PHE A 203 22.56 -10.68 -38.96
C PHE A 203 21.59 -9.59 -39.43
N THR A 204 22.07 -8.63 -40.22
CA THR A 204 21.26 -7.54 -40.76
C THR A 204 20.11 -8.08 -41.62
N GLU A 205 20.40 -9.00 -42.54
CA GLU A 205 19.38 -9.66 -43.36
C GLU A 205 18.34 -10.40 -42.49
N ALA A 206 18.78 -11.18 -41.52
CA ALA A 206 17.89 -11.93 -40.63
C ALA A 206 17.01 -11.02 -39.77
N TRP A 207 17.61 -10.00 -39.14
CA TRP A 207 16.91 -9.09 -38.26
C TRP A 207 15.94 -8.22 -39.05
N ASN A 208 16.34 -7.71 -40.22
CA ASN A 208 15.47 -6.93 -41.09
C ASN A 208 14.29 -7.77 -41.60
N GLY A 209 14.53 -9.03 -41.99
CA GLY A 209 13.50 -9.94 -42.45
C GLY A 209 12.49 -10.33 -41.37
N TYR A 210 12.93 -10.48 -40.12
CA TYR A 210 12.06 -10.92 -39.02
C TYR A 210 11.39 -9.76 -38.27
N PHE A 211 12.13 -8.69 -37.96
CA PHE A 211 11.68 -7.56 -37.17
C PHE A 211 11.53 -6.28 -37.99
N GLY A 212 12.45 -6.03 -38.94
CA GLY A 212 12.56 -4.74 -39.64
C GLY A 212 11.29 -4.30 -40.38
N ALA A 213 10.60 -5.23 -41.06
CA ALA A 213 9.33 -4.95 -41.71
C ALA A 213 8.22 -4.51 -40.75
N LYS A 214 8.21 -5.05 -39.51
CA LYS A 214 7.20 -4.71 -38.48
C LYS A 214 7.37 -3.27 -37.98
N TYR A 215 8.60 -2.75 -37.97
CA TYR A 215 8.92 -1.44 -37.39
C TYR A 215 9.41 -0.41 -38.41
N ASN A 216 9.41 -0.75 -39.71
CA ASN A 216 9.91 0.09 -40.80
C ASN A 216 11.34 0.60 -40.59
N ILE A 217 12.25 -0.28 -40.17
CA ILE A 217 13.65 0.05 -39.90
C ILE A 217 14.57 -1.09 -40.30
N VAL A 218 15.81 -0.75 -40.64
CA VAL A 218 16.89 -1.70 -40.88
C VAL A 218 17.94 -1.60 -39.77
N ALA A 219 18.50 -2.74 -39.34
CA ALA A 219 19.49 -2.79 -38.25
C ALA A 219 20.75 -1.96 -38.53
N ASN A 220 21.06 -1.70 -39.80
CA ASN A 220 22.19 -0.89 -40.25
C ASN A 220 21.81 0.55 -40.64
N ALA A 221 20.68 1.06 -40.17
CA ALA A 221 20.22 2.42 -40.49
C ALA A 221 21.30 3.45 -40.16
N THR A 222 21.55 4.37 -41.11
CA THR A 222 22.51 5.45 -40.93
C THR A 222 21.96 6.50 -39.97
N GLN A 223 22.84 7.33 -39.42
CA GLN A 223 22.42 8.46 -38.59
C GLN A 223 21.45 9.39 -39.34
N GLU A 224 21.74 9.73 -40.60
CA GLU A 224 20.83 10.50 -41.45
C GLU A 224 19.46 9.83 -41.62
N GLN A 225 19.41 8.51 -41.82
CA GLN A 225 18.14 7.77 -41.95
C GLN A 225 17.34 7.77 -40.65
N LEU A 226 18.01 7.65 -39.50
CA LEU A 226 17.38 7.69 -38.18
C LEU A 226 16.91 9.09 -37.81
N MET A 227 17.66 10.13 -38.17
CA MET A 227 17.30 11.53 -37.92
C MET A 227 16.26 12.05 -38.91
N ALA A 228 16.18 11.49 -40.12
CA ALA A 228 15.11 11.76 -41.08
C ALA A 228 13.76 11.17 -40.63
N ASP A 229 13.76 10.31 -39.61
CA ASP A 229 12.53 9.79 -39.04
C ASP A 229 11.73 10.92 -38.37
N PRO A 230 10.48 11.19 -38.81
CA PRO A 230 9.71 12.32 -38.29
C PRO A 230 9.49 12.27 -36.79
N LEU A 231 9.42 11.06 -36.19
CA LEU A 231 9.30 10.91 -34.75
C LEU A 231 10.60 11.36 -34.07
N ILE A 232 11.76 10.85 -34.44
CA ILE A 232 13.05 11.26 -33.85
C ILE A 232 13.34 12.76 -34.05
N ALA A 233 13.10 13.28 -35.25
CA ALA A 233 13.27 14.71 -35.57
C ALA A 233 12.37 15.64 -34.74
N THR A 234 11.24 15.13 -34.23
CA THR A 234 10.34 15.88 -33.35
C THR A 234 10.91 16.02 -31.93
N TYR A 235 11.83 15.15 -31.51
CA TYR A 235 12.27 15.07 -30.12
C TYR A 235 13.67 15.63 -29.84
N VAL A 236 14.60 15.56 -30.79
CA VAL A 236 16.00 16.00 -30.61
C VAL A 236 16.55 16.61 -31.89
N ASN A 237 17.13 17.82 -31.81
CA ASN A 237 17.85 18.47 -32.89
C ASN A 237 19.37 18.26 -32.69
N VAL A 238 19.85 17.10 -33.10
CA VAL A 238 21.25 16.71 -32.93
C VAL A 238 22.18 17.65 -33.72
N ASP A 239 21.75 18.15 -34.88
CA ASP A 239 22.56 19.08 -35.69
C ASP A 239 22.83 20.40 -34.97
N ALA A 240 21.84 20.95 -34.26
CA ALA A 240 22.01 22.16 -33.45
C ALA A 240 22.97 21.93 -32.27
N LEU A 241 22.92 20.76 -31.63
CA LEU A 241 23.89 20.36 -30.61
C LEU A 241 25.32 20.25 -31.18
N LEU A 242 25.46 19.61 -32.34
CA LEU A 242 26.76 19.38 -32.98
C LEU A 242 27.45 20.67 -33.43
N GLN A 243 26.68 21.69 -33.82
CA GLN A 243 27.19 23.04 -34.15
C GLN A 243 27.88 23.73 -32.96
N HIS A 244 27.60 23.31 -31.73
CA HIS A 244 28.17 23.89 -30.51
C HIS A 244 29.28 23.05 -29.87
N THR A 245 29.74 21.96 -30.50
CA THR A 245 30.81 21.08 -29.99
C THR A 245 32.14 21.78 -29.70
N GLN A 246 32.40 22.95 -30.31
CA GLN A 246 33.60 23.76 -30.03
C GLN A 246 33.49 24.61 -28.75
N ASN A 247 32.32 24.66 -28.11
CA ASN A 247 32.10 25.37 -26.86
C ASN A 247 31.16 24.57 -25.96
N VAL A 248 31.74 23.89 -24.97
CA VAL A 248 31.03 23.09 -23.94
C VAL A 248 29.84 23.82 -23.32
N GLN A 249 29.93 25.13 -23.06
CA GLN A 249 28.83 25.89 -22.47
C GLN A 249 27.65 26.00 -23.45
N ASN A 250 27.92 26.43 -24.68
CA ASN A 250 26.88 26.52 -25.72
C ASN A 250 26.28 25.14 -26.04
N TYR A 251 27.10 24.08 -25.97
CA TYR A 251 26.67 22.70 -26.18
C TYR A 251 25.70 22.24 -25.08
N ILE A 252 26.03 22.50 -23.80
CA ILE A 252 25.16 22.18 -22.66
C ILE A 252 23.89 23.06 -22.71
N ASP A 253 24.00 24.35 -23.06
CA ASP A 253 22.87 25.27 -23.15
C ASP A 253 21.89 24.87 -24.25
N GLU A 254 22.37 24.45 -25.41
CA GLU A 254 21.53 23.92 -26.48
C GLU A 254 20.88 22.58 -26.08
N GLY A 255 21.61 21.69 -25.40
CA GLY A 255 21.05 20.46 -24.85
C GLY A 255 19.95 20.73 -23.81
N ASN A 256 20.15 21.70 -22.91
CA ASN A 256 19.17 22.13 -21.92
C ASN A 256 17.95 22.80 -22.56
N ARG A 257 18.13 23.54 -23.66
CA ARG A 257 17.03 24.11 -24.44
C ARG A 257 16.16 23.02 -25.06
N GLN A 258 16.79 22.00 -25.66
CA GLN A 258 16.08 20.90 -26.30
C GLN A 258 15.33 20.02 -25.29
N ILE A 259 15.93 19.70 -24.14
CA ILE A 259 15.24 18.93 -23.10
C ILE A 259 14.07 19.72 -22.48
N ALA A 260 14.21 21.03 -22.27
CA ALA A 260 13.12 21.87 -21.78
C ALA A 260 11.95 21.89 -22.78
N ALA A 261 12.25 22.00 -24.08
CA ALA A 261 11.23 21.90 -25.13
C ALA A 261 10.55 20.51 -25.13
N LEU A 262 11.32 19.43 -24.98
CA LEU A 262 10.80 18.07 -24.92
C LEU A 262 9.91 17.82 -23.69
N ILE A 263 10.29 18.33 -22.51
CA ILE A 263 9.49 18.26 -21.29
C ILE A 263 8.19 19.06 -21.45
N ASN A 264 8.24 20.23 -22.09
CA ASN A 264 7.03 21.00 -22.41
C ASN A 264 6.09 20.25 -23.36
N GLU A 265 6.62 19.50 -24.31
CA GLU A 265 5.79 18.67 -25.18
C GLU A 265 5.22 17.44 -24.43
N ILE A 266 5.98 16.83 -23.51
CA ILE A 266 5.48 15.78 -22.59
C ILE A 266 4.33 16.34 -21.72
N ASN A 267 4.46 17.57 -21.24
CA ASN A 267 3.37 18.28 -20.56
C ASN A 267 2.15 18.43 -21.47
N GLY A 268 2.34 18.88 -22.71
CA GLY A 268 1.28 19.02 -23.71
C GLY A 268 0.56 17.70 -24.02
N GLN A 269 1.28 16.58 -24.09
CA GLN A 269 0.71 15.25 -24.28
C GLN A 269 -0.06 14.76 -23.05
N THR A 270 0.44 15.05 -21.86
CA THR A 270 -0.25 14.76 -20.59
C THR A 270 -1.54 15.56 -20.49
N GLU A 271 -1.52 16.84 -20.86
CA GLU A 271 -2.72 17.67 -20.94
C GLU A 271 -3.70 17.17 -22.01
N ALA A 272 -3.22 16.71 -23.16
CA ALA A 272 -4.05 16.13 -24.20
C ALA A 272 -4.71 14.83 -23.72
N ALA A 273 -3.97 13.98 -23.01
CA ALA A 273 -4.50 12.78 -22.36
C ALA A 273 -5.60 13.13 -21.36
N ASN A 274 -5.37 14.15 -20.53
CA ASN A 274 -6.37 14.67 -19.60
C ASN A 274 -7.63 15.18 -20.31
N ARG A 275 -7.47 15.91 -21.42
CA ARG A 275 -8.62 16.35 -22.26
C ARG A 275 -9.39 15.18 -22.86
N ASP A 276 -8.71 14.11 -23.28
CA ASP A 276 -9.36 12.91 -23.80
C ASP A 276 -10.04 12.08 -22.70
N ILE A 277 -9.47 12.02 -21.49
CA ILE A 277 -10.11 11.44 -20.31
C ILE A 277 -11.40 12.22 -20.00
N GLU A 278 -11.32 13.55 -20.02
CA GLU A 278 -12.49 14.41 -19.83
C GLU A 278 -13.55 14.20 -20.91
N ALA A 279 -13.15 14.08 -22.18
CA ALA A 279 -14.04 13.82 -23.29
C ALA A 279 -14.70 12.42 -23.19
N ALA A 280 -13.93 11.38 -22.89
CA ALA A 280 -14.42 10.01 -22.69
C ALA A 280 -15.39 9.92 -21.49
N ASN A 281 -15.08 10.63 -20.40
CA ASN A 281 -15.94 10.75 -19.22
C ASN A 281 -17.23 11.54 -19.51
N ALA A 282 -17.20 12.48 -20.46
CA ALA A 282 -18.39 13.22 -20.90
C ALA A 282 -19.32 12.38 -21.80
N THR A 283 -18.77 11.45 -22.59
CA THR A 283 -19.54 10.62 -23.55
C THR A 283 -20.04 9.28 -23.00
N LEU A 284 -19.43 8.74 -21.93
CA LEU A 284 -19.79 7.45 -21.29
C LEU A 284 -20.40 7.68 -19.89
N PRO A 285 -21.73 7.84 -19.73
CA PRO A 285 -22.34 8.08 -18.44
C PRO A 285 -22.27 6.85 -17.52
N VAL A 286 -22.16 7.08 -16.21
CA VAL A 286 -22.09 6.07 -15.13
C VAL A 286 -23.29 5.09 -15.08
N ASP A 287 -24.38 5.38 -15.80
CA ASP A 287 -25.56 4.50 -15.98
C ASP A 287 -25.92 4.31 -17.48
N GLY A 288 -24.99 4.61 -18.39
CA GLY A 288 -25.19 4.62 -19.84
C GLY A 288 -24.81 3.29 -20.51
N ARG A 289 -25.18 3.16 -21.79
CA ARG A 289 -24.86 1.99 -22.64
C ARG A 289 -23.38 1.57 -22.46
N PRO A 290 -23.07 0.26 -22.48
CA PRO A 290 -21.68 -0.16 -22.58
C PRO A 290 -21.01 0.55 -23.77
N ALA A 291 -19.75 0.94 -23.58
CA ALA A 291 -18.97 1.53 -24.65
C ALA A 291 -19.02 0.60 -25.86
N THR A 292 -19.29 1.15 -27.03
CA THR A 292 -19.25 0.34 -28.25
C THR A 292 -17.81 -0.12 -28.47
N GLN A 293 -17.63 -1.26 -29.10
CA GLN A 293 -16.29 -1.76 -29.41
C GLN A 293 -15.47 -0.70 -30.18
N ALA A 294 -16.10 0.09 -31.05
CA ALA A 294 -15.48 1.21 -31.75
C ALA A 294 -14.96 2.32 -30.83
N GLU A 295 -15.65 2.63 -29.72
CA GLU A 295 -15.20 3.65 -28.74
C GLU A 295 -14.05 3.13 -27.87
N ILE A 296 -14.09 1.84 -27.50
CA ILE A 296 -13.00 1.17 -26.79
C ILE A 296 -11.77 1.09 -27.69
N ASP A 297 -11.95 0.73 -28.95
CA ASP A 297 -10.88 0.66 -29.94
C ASP A 297 -10.31 2.05 -30.24
N GLN A 298 -11.15 3.10 -30.25
CA GLN A 298 -10.70 4.49 -30.39
C GLN A 298 -9.90 4.97 -29.17
N ALA A 299 -10.32 4.65 -27.94
CA ALA A 299 -9.59 5.00 -26.73
C ALA A 299 -8.27 4.22 -26.60
N LYS A 300 -8.28 2.93 -26.97
CA LYS A 300 -7.06 2.12 -27.12
C LYS A 300 -6.14 2.71 -28.17
N ALA A 301 -6.65 3.12 -29.33
CA ALA A 301 -5.85 3.72 -30.38
C ALA A 301 -5.20 5.04 -29.92
N LYS A 302 -5.94 5.90 -29.22
CA LYS A 302 -5.43 7.16 -28.66
C LYS A 302 -4.39 6.96 -27.56
N ALA A 303 -4.64 6.02 -26.64
CA ALA A 303 -3.66 5.68 -25.61
C ALA A 303 -2.40 5.08 -26.21
N GLU A 304 -2.55 4.17 -27.19
CA GLU A 304 -1.45 3.54 -27.90
C GLU A 304 -0.65 4.56 -28.73
N GLU A 305 -1.31 5.52 -29.36
CA GLU A 305 -0.65 6.63 -30.09
C GLU A 305 0.19 7.50 -29.13
N ARG A 306 -0.36 7.89 -27.99
CA ARG A 306 0.38 8.64 -26.96
C ARG A 306 1.52 7.85 -26.35
N ARG A 307 1.30 6.56 -26.10
CA ARG A 307 2.32 5.66 -25.54
C ARG A 307 3.50 5.53 -26.48
N LYS A 308 3.25 5.38 -27.79
CA LYS A 308 4.30 5.41 -28.82
C LYS A 308 5.08 6.72 -28.80
N TRP A 309 4.37 7.85 -28.66
CA TRP A 309 5.00 9.15 -28.54
C TRP A 309 5.86 9.27 -27.29
N LEU A 310 5.34 8.89 -26.11
CA LEU A 310 6.01 8.98 -24.81
C LEU A 310 7.22 8.05 -24.72
N GLU A 311 7.13 6.83 -25.26
CA GLU A 311 8.28 5.92 -25.34
C GLU A 311 9.35 6.44 -26.33
N GLY A 312 8.95 7.17 -27.39
CA GLY A 312 9.87 7.91 -28.26
C GLY A 312 10.55 9.09 -27.57
N ALA A 313 9.78 9.88 -26.82
CA ALA A 313 10.30 10.93 -25.96
C ALA A 313 11.28 10.39 -24.91
N ALA A 314 11.07 9.16 -24.39
CA ALA A 314 12.01 8.54 -23.44
C ALA A 314 13.35 8.19 -24.09
N GLY A 315 13.29 7.69 -25.32
CA GLY A 315 14.48 7.49 -26.14
C GLY A 315 15.24 8.80 -26.36
N ALA A 316 14.53 9.89 -26.60
CA ALA A 316 15.11 11.22 -26.80
C ALA A 316 15.71 11.82 -25.51
N VAL A 317 15.02 11.70 -24.37
CA VAL A 317 15.56 12.07 -23.04
C VAL A 317 16.85 11.30 -22.76
N ASP A 318 16.87 9.99 -23.01
CA ASP A 318 18.05 9.16 -22.79
C ASP A 318 19.20 9.51 -23.75
N LEU A 319 18.88 9.85 -25.00
CA LEU A 319 19.86 10.30 -25.99
C LEU A 319 20.45 11.66 -25.61
N LEU A 320 19.61 12.65 -25.30
CA LEU A 320 20.03 13.97 -24.83
C LEU A 320 20.85 13.87 -23.55
N GLY A 321 20.41 13.07 -22.57
CA GLY A 321 21.15 12.83 -21.34
C GLY A 321 22.53 12.21 -21.59
N LYS A 322 22.65 11.28 -22.54
CA LYS A 322 23.95 10.72 -22.95
C LYS A 322 24.82 11.74 -23.68
N LEU A 323 24.26 12.48 -24.64
CA LEU A 323 24.95 13.49 -25.44
C LEU A 323 25.48 14.63 -24.57
N ILE A 324 24.66 15.14 -23.64
CA ILE A 324 25.04 16.15 -22.65
C ILE A 324 26.04 15.55 -21.65
N GLY A 325 25.87 14.27 -21.30
CA GLY A 325 26.76 13.47 -20.46
C GLY A 325 28.20 13.35 -20.96
N VAL A 326 28.43 13.51 -22.27
CA VAL A 326 29.78 13.57 -22.86
C VAL A 326 30.52 14.84 -22.41
N ALA A 327 29.79 15.95 -22.29
CA ALA A 327 30.34 17.22 -21.82
C ALA A 327 30.38 17.28 -20.28
N ASP A 328 29.31 16.86 -19.60
CA ASP A 328 29.28 16.71 -18.15
C ASP A 328 28.38 15.55 -17.70
N LYS A 329 28.99 14.55 -17.05
CA LYS A 329 28.31 13.33 -16.60
C LYS A 329 27.21 13.58 -15.57
N LYS A 330 27.35 14.60 -14.70
CA LYS A 330 26.34 14.92 -13.69
C LYS A 330 25.13 15.55 -14.37
N VAL A 331 25.33 16.55 -15.23
CA VAL A 331 24.25 17.21 -15.97
C VAL A 331 23.49 16.21 -16.85
N GLY A 332 24.21 15.32 -17.54
CA GLY A 332 23.58 14.22 -18.29
C GLY A 332 22.72 13.29 -17.44
N ALA A 333 23.14 13.01 -16.19
CA ALA A 333 22.35 12.22 -15.24
C ALA A 333 21.10 12.98 -14.74
N ILE A 334 21.19 14.30 -14.53
CA ILE A 334 20.04 15.15 -14.16
C ILE A 334 18.98 15.11 -15.27
N VAL A 335 19.41 15.34 -16.51
CA VAL A 335 18.54 15.32 -17.70
C VAL A 335 17.84 13.97 -17.85
N THR A 336 18.59 12.88 -17.69
CA THR A 336 18.07 11.52 -17.80
C THR A 336 17.06 11.20 -16.69
N GLY A 337 17.37 11.51 -15.43
CA GLY A 337 16.50 11.24 -14.30
C GLY A 337 15.19 12.04 -14.37
N THR A 338 15.32 13.33 -14.65
CA THR A 338 14.21 14.28 -14.76
C THR A 338 13.25 13.92 -15.89
N GLY A 339 13.77 13.66 -17.10
CA GLY A 339 12.92 13.30 -18.23
C GLY A 339 12.27 11.92 -18.07
N ARG A 340 12.93 10.95 -17.42
CA ARG A 340 12.31 9.65 -17.12
C ARG A 340 11.16 9.76 -16.12
N ALA A 341 11.32 10.59 -15.09
CA ALA A 341 10.27 10.88 -14.12
C ALA A 341 9.02 11.46 -14.81
N ALA A 342 9.21 12.46 -15.67
CA ALA A 342 8.16 13.08 -16.48
C ALA A 342 7.41 12.04 -17.34
N ILE A 343 8.14 11.15 -18.01
CA ILE A 343 7.55 10.17 -18.92
C ILE A 343 6.83 9.05 -18.19
N GLN A 344 7.34 8.60 -17.04
CA GLN A 344 6.65 7.61 -16.22
C GLN A 344 5.25 8.11 -15.82
N ILE A 345 5.15 9.36 -15.39
CA ILE A 345 3.87 9.99 -15.02
C ILE A 345 2.94 10.07 -16.24
N ALA A 346 3.44 10.58 -17.37
CA ALA A 346 2.66 10.77 -18.58
C ALA A 346 2.15 9.45 -19.19
N THR A 347 2.96 8.38 -19.13
CA THR A 347 2.59 7.04 -19.60
C THR A 347 1.47 6.47 -18.75
N ALA A 348 1.56 6.59 -17.43
CA ALA A 348 0.53 6.08 -16.54
C ALA A 348 -0.82 6.81 -16.69
N VAL A 349 -0.79 8.11 -16.98
CA VAL A 349 -1.99 8.89 -17.34
C VAL A 349 -2.60 8.40 -18.66
N SER A 350 -1.76 8.08 -19.64
CA SER A 350 -2.20 7.60 -20.97
C SER A 350 -2.79 6.18 -20.92
N ASP A 351 -2.21 5.29 -20.12
CA ASP A 351 -2.66 3.89 -19.97
C ASP A 351 -4.00 3.75 -19.24
N TRP A 352 -4.44 4.81 -18.57
CA TRP A 352 -5.74 4.84 -17.89
C TRP A 352 -6.92 5.03 -18.85
N LEU A 353 -6.68 5.64 -20.03
CA LEU A 353 -7.71 5.98 -21.03
C LEU A 353 -8.54 4.76 -21.51
N PRO A 354 -7.92 3.63 -21.91
CA PRO A 354 -8.65 2.49 -22.46
C PRO A 354 -9.48 1.77 -21.41
N THR A 355 -8.98 1.70 -20.17
CA THR A 355 -9.70 1.07 -19.07
C THR A 355 -10.89 1.91 -18.63
N LEU A 356 -10.75 3.23 -18.68
CA LEU A 356 -11.83 4.21 -18.47
C LEU A 356 -12.90 4.12 -19.56
N ALA A 357 -12.50 3.96 -20.82
CA ALA A 357 -13.42 3.77 -21.93
C ALA A 357 -14.15 2.41 -21.88
N ALA A 358 -13.46 1.33 -21.52
CA ALA A 358 -14.03 -0.02 -21.49
C ALA A 358 -15.01 -0.22 -20.32
N ASN A 359 -14.69 0.32 -19.14
CA ASN A 359 -15.37 -0.05 -17.90
C ASN A 359 -16.02 1.14 -17.17
N GLY A 360 -15.86 2.36 -17.69
CA GLY A 360 -16.29 3.60 -17.04
C GLY A 360 -15.39 3.96 -15.84
N LEU A 361 -15.45 5.23 -15.42
CA LEU A 361 -14.56 5.83 -14.41
C LEU A 361 -14.54 5.03 -13.08
N LYS A 362 -15.66 4.45 -12.66
CA LYS A 362 -15.78 3.70 -11.39
C LYS A 362 -14.99 2.39 -11.39
N ALA A 363 -14.93 1.65 -12.49
CA ALA A 363 -14.18 0.39 -12.56
C ALA A 363 -12.72 0.63 -12.98
N ALA A 364 -12.45 1.71 -13.72
CA ALA A 364 -11.10 2.09 -14.12
C ALA A 364 -10.25 2.63 -12.95
N LEU A 365 -10.85 3.35 -11.99
CA LEU A 365 -10.18 3.81 -10.77
C LEU A 365 -9.64 2.67 -9.88
N PHE A 366 -10.26 1.48 -9.96
CA PHE A 366 -9.87 0.28 -9.18
C PHE A 366 -9.28 -0.82 -10.06
N SER A 367 -8.95 -0.49 -11.30
CA SER A 367 -8.24 -1.39 -12.20
C SER A 367 -6.73 -1.26 -12.01
N ALA A 368 -5.97 -2.24 -12.49
CA ALA A 368 -4.50 -2.22 -12.48
C ALA A 368 -3.89 -0.92 -13.04
N SER A 369 -4.57 -0.25 -13.99
CA SER A 369 -4.13 1.03 -14.58
C SER A 369 -4.21 2.23 -13.61
N GLY A 370 -5.21 2.26 -12.70
CA GLY A 370 -5.34 3.34 -11.71
C GLY A 370 -4.29 3.26 -10.59
N ILE A 371 -3.90 2.05 -10.22
CA ILE A 371 -2.81 1.78 -9.26
C ILE A 371 -1.45 2.09 -9.90
N GLY A 372 -1.29 1.80 -11.20
CA GLY A 372 -0.10 2.17 -11.98
C GLY A 372 0.21 3.67 -11.97
N MET A 373 -0.82 4.54 -11.96
CA MET A 373 -0.66 6.00 -11.89
C MET A 373 -0.06 6.48 -10.56
N ALA A 374 -0.51 5.93 -9.44
CA ALA A 374 0.04 6.27 -8.13
C ALA A 374 1.48 5.76 -7.95
N GLY A 375 1.79 4.56 -8.47
CA GLY A 375 3.14 4.00 -8.46
C GLY A 375 4.12 4.80 -9.32
N ALA A 376 3.70 5.28 -10.49
CA ALA A 376 4.53 6.09 -11.38
C ALA A 376 4.95 7.43 -10.76
N VAL A 377 4.06 8.08 -9.99
CA VAL A 377 4.36 9.33 -9.28
C VAL A 377 5.41 9.11 -8.18
N LEU A 378 5.32 8.00 -7.44
CA LEU A 378 6.30 7.65 -6.41
C LEU A 378 7.67 7.25 -7.01
N GLY A 379 7.67 6.52 -8.13
CA GLY A 379 8.89 6.16 -8.86
C GLY A 379 9.59 7.39 -9.46
N ALA A 380 8.83 8.35 -9.97
CA ALA A 380 9.34 9.64 -10.44
C ALA A 380 10.08 10.39 -9.33
N ILE A 381 9.49 10.47 -8.13
CA ILE A 381 10.12 11.12 -6.96
C ILE A 381 11.42 10.39 -6.56
N GLN A 382 11.42 9.05 -6.56
CA GLN A 382 12.58 8.25 -6.18
C GLN A 382 13.76 8.41 -7.17
N SER A 383 13.47 8.59 -8.46
CA SER A 383 14.50 8.81 -9.49
C SER A 383 15.25 10.16 -9.36
N LEU A 384 14.68 11.09 -8.61
CA LEU A 384 15.24 12.43 -8.37
C LEU A 384 16.10 12.50 -7.10
N VAL A 385 16.02 11.51 -6.20
CA VAL A 385 16.74 11.47 -4.91
C VAL A 385 18.27 11.62 -5.03
N PRO A 386 18.96 11.02 -6.02
CA PRO A 386 20.41 11.16 -6.18
C PRO A 386 20.87 12.59 -6.52
N LEU A 387 19.97 13.47 -6.96
CA LEU A 387 20.27 14.83 -7.43
C LEU A 387 20.59 15.82 -6.30
N PHE A 388 20.27 15.46 -5.06
CA PHE A 388 20.43 16.34 -3.88
C PHE A 388 21.72 16.07 -3.08
N GLY A 389 22.60 15.21 -3.59
CA GLY A 389 23.88 14.87 -2.98
C GLY A 389 25.05 15.66 -3.56
N GLY A 390 25.24 16.94 -3.16
CA GLY A 390 26.52 17.63 -3.40
C GLY A 390 26.50 19.16 -3.42
N THR A 391 26.92 19.76 -2.30
CA THR A 391 27.56 21.09 -2.13
C THR A 391 26.98 22.29 -2.92
N GLY A 392 25.98 22.94 -2.31
CA GLY A 392 25.42 24.28 -2.63
C GLY A 392 24.47 24.70 -1.49
N PRO A 393 24.16 26.00 -1.30
CA PRO A 393 23.56 26.51 -0.05
C PRO A 393 22.18 25.86 0.22
N THR A 394 21.89 25.67 1.50
CA THR A 394 20.78 24.85 1.99
C THR A 394 19.40 25.33 1.51
N VAL A 395 18.54 24.34 1.23
CA VAL A 395 17.15 24.40 0.75
C VAL A 395 16.29 25.50 1.39
N ASP A 396 16.54 25.86 2.64
CA ASP A 396 15.77 26.89 3.37
C ASP A 396 15.96 28.32 2.83
N GLU A 397 17.10 28.62 2.20
CA GLU A 397 17.43 29.99 1.75
C GLU A 397 16.81 30.33 0.38
N GLN A 398 16.57 29.31 -0.45
CA GLN A 398 15.93 29.46 -1.77
C GLN A 398 14.39 29.49 -1.66
N ILE A 399 13.81 28.70 -0.74
CA ILE A 399 12.36 28.68 -0.48
C ILE A 399 11.85 30.02 0.06
N LEU A 400 12.65 30.73 0.86
CA LEU A 400 12.28 32.02 1.44
C LEU A 400 12.28 33.18 0.43
N THR A 401 12.97 33.00 -0.71
CA THR A 401 13.06 34.03 -1.76
C THR A 401 11.85 33.95 -2.69
N GLU A 402 11.41 32.75 -3.07
CA GLU A 402 10.22 32.55 -3.92
C GLU A 402 8.89 32.86 -3.19
N LEU A 403 8.83 32.65 -1.87
CA LEU A 403 7.67 33.02 -1.04
C LEU A 403 7.40 34.54 -0.95
N LYS A 404 8.39 35.39 -1.28
CA LYS A 404 8.23 36.85 -1.28
C LYS A 404 7.58 37.37 -2.56
N GLU A 405 7.84 36.74 -3.70
CA GLU A 405 7.26 37.15 -5.00
C GLU A 405 5.80 36.69 -5.13
N LEU A 406 5.45 35.51 -4.63
CA LEU A 406 4.07 35.00 -4.57
C LEU A 406 3.12 35.83 -3.68
N ARG A 407 3.66 36.60 -2.73
CA ARG A 407 2.87 37.47 -1.83
C ARG A 407 2.48 38.80 -2.47
N ALA A 408 3.15 39.22 -3.54
CA ALA A 408 2.88 40.47 -4.24
C ALA A 408 1.68 40.36 -5.20
N GLU A 409 1.52 39.21 -5.87
CA GLU A 409 0.40 38.97 -6.81
C GLU A 409 -0.95 38.74 -6.11
N LEU A 410 -0.95 38.24 -4.86
CA LEU A 410 -2.16 38.08 -4.04
C LEU A 410 -2.78 39.42 -3.58
N GLY A 411 -2.06 40.54 -3.72
CA GLY A 411 -2.56 41.88 -3.39
C GLY A 411 -3.51 42.45 -4.45
N GLU A 412 -3.29 42.11 -5.72
CA GLU A 412 -4.07 42.64 -6.86
C GLU A 412 -5.41 41.91 -7.02
N PHE A 413 -5.45 40.60 -6.76
CA PHE A 413 -6.68 39.79 -6.78
C PHE A 413 -7.69 40.21 -5.70
N ARG A 414 -7.21 40.81 -4.60
CA ARG A 414 -8.04 41.24 -3.45
C ARG A 414 -8.83 42.53 -3.73
N ALA A 415 -8.37 43.37 -4.66
CA ALA A 415 -9.04 44.62 -5.03
C ALA A 415 -10.22 44.39 -5.99
N GLU A 416 -10.13 43.37 -6.85
CA GLU A 416 -11.18 43.03 -7.83
C GLU A 416 -12.40 42.35 -7.19
N MET A 417 -12.21 41.71 -6.04
CA MET A 417 -13.27 40.98 -5.33
C MET A 417 -14.29 41.89 -4.62
N ASN A 418 -13.93 43.13 -4.27
CA ASN A 418 -14.75 44.03 -3.45
C ASN A 418 -15.91 44.71 -4.21
N THR A 419 -15.90 44.75 -5.55
CA THR A 419 -16.92 45.46 -6.34
C THR A 419 -18.15 44.59 -6.67
N ARG A 420 -18.07 43.27 -6.43
CA ARG A 420 -19.18 42.33 -6.72
C ARG A 420 -20.08 42.04 -5.51
N PHE A 421 -19.76 42.56 -4.32
CA PHE A 421 -20.46 42.21 -3.07
C PHE A 421 -21.76 42.99 -2.77
N ASP A 422 -22.08 44.08 -3.47
CA ASP A 422 -23.29 44.86 -3.15
C ASP A 422 -24.61 44.27 -3.68
N ARG A 423 -24.60 43.19 -4.47
CA ARG A 423 -25.83 42.52 -4.95
C ARG A 423 -26.23 41.28 -4.14
N ILE A 424 -25.60 41.06 -2.98
CA ILE A 424 -25.68 39.83 -2.20
C ILE A 424 -26.65 39.89 -0.99
N GLU A 425 -27.26 41.04 -0.67
CA GLU A 425 -28.08 41.15 0.55
C GLU A 425 -29.43 40.40 0.56
N LEU A 426 -29.90 39.84 -0.57
CA LEU A 426 -30.99 38.84 -0.57
C LEU A 426 -30.51 37.40 -0.83
N ALA A 427 -29.21 37.21 -1.10
CA ALA A 427 -28.53 35.91 -1.15
C ALA A 427 -27.88 35.52 0.20
N LEU A 428 -27.81 36.46 1.16
CA LEU A 428 -27.12 36.33 2.44
C LEU A 428 -27.72 35.30 3.42
N VAL A 429 -28.98 34.89 3.27
CA VAL A 429 -29.55 33.79 4.08
C VAL A 429 -29.24 32.41 3.48
N GLN A 430 -29.01 32.29 2.17
CA GLN A 430 -28.54 31.04 1.53
C GLN A 430 -27.00 30.94 1.47
N MET A 431 -26.29 32.06 1.62
CA MET A 431 -24.83 32.09 1.73
C MET A 431 -24.33 31.76 3.13
N PHE A 432 -25.09 31.96 4.21
CA PHE A 432 -24.61 31.59 5.56
C PHE A 432 -24.49 30.06 5.76
N ASP A 433 -25.31 29.25 5.08
CA ASP A 433 -25.18 27.77 5.05
C ASP A 433 -24.04 27.30 4.13
N GLN A 434 -23.68 28.09 3.12
CA GLN A 434 -22.48 27.87 2.30
C GLN A 434 -21.19 28.40 2.96
N MET A 435 -21.26 29.41 3.81
CA MET A 435 -20.10 29.98 4.50
C MET A 435 -19.64 29.07 5.64
N ASP A 436 -20.53 28.33 6.29
CA ASP A 436 -20.18 27.30 7.29
C ASP A 436 -19.51 26.06 6.63
N GLN A 437 -19.87 25.73 5.38
CA GLN A 437 -19.16 24.72 4.58
C GLN A 437 -17.84 25.22 3.95
N GLN A 438 -17.66 26.53 3.81
CA GLN A 438 -16.41 27.13 3.29
C GLN A 438 -15.41 27.44 4.42
N PHE A 439 -15.85 27.84 5.63
CA PHE A 439 -14.95 27.98 6.78
C PHE A 439 -14.40 26.62 7.24
N ASN A 440 -15.17 25.53 7.12
CA ASN A 440 -14.66 24.17 7.30
C ASN A 440 -13.63 23.76 6.24
N ARG A 441 -13.66 24.33 5.03
CA ARG A 441 -12.63 24.10 3.99
C ARG A 441 -11.39 24.98 4.15
N LEU A 442 -11.54 26.25 4.56
CA LEU A 442 -10.40 27.13 4.82
C LEU A 442 -9.64 26.79 6.12
N LEU A 443 -10.32 26.23 7.14
CA LEU A 443 -9.63 25.65 8.31
C LEU A 443 -8.96 24.30 8.00
N THR A 444 -9.47 23.53 7.01
CA THR A 444 -8.81 22.30 6.53
C THR A 444 -7.58 22.60 5.66
N GLU A 445 -7.57 23.69 4.89
CA GLU A 445 -6.44 24.03 4.01
C GLU A 445 -5.29 24.78 4.70
N VAL A 446 -5.52 25.49 5.82
CA VAL A 446 -4.41 26.05 6.63
C VAL A 446 -3.79 25.00 7.56
N TRP A 447 -4.51 23.91 7.87
CA TRP A 447 -3.93 22.76 8.58
C TRP A 447 -2.99 21.94 7.67
N LEU A 448 -3.23 21.93 6.35
CA LEU A 448 -2.46 21.14 5.38
C LEU A 448 -1.10 21.73 4.97
N THR A 449 -0.75 22.96 5.35
CA THR A 449 0.61 23.49 5.14
C THR A 449 1.46 23.52 6.41
N GLN A 450 0.86 23.44 7.60
CA GLN A 450 1.61 23.29 8.87
C GLN A 450 1.82 21.82 9.27
N GLU A 451 1.04 20.87 8.74
CA GLU A 451 1.25 19.45 8.98
C GLU A 451 2.33 18.82 8.08
N GLN A 452 2.63 19.40 6.90
CA GLN A 452 3.63 18.82 5.99
C GLN A 452 5.07 18.95 6.50
N LEU A 453 5.40 19.96 7.30
CA LEU A 453 6.72 20.08 7.97
C LEU A 453 6.78 19.32 9.31
N VAL A 454 5.66 19.11 9.99
CA VAL A 454 5.60 18.30 11.22
C VAL A 454 5.53 16.79 10.91
N GLN A 455 4.98 16.39 9.78
CA GLN A 455 5.01 15.01 9.27
C GLN A 455 6.43 14.61 8.83
N VAL A 456 7.27 15.53 8.34
CA VAL A 456 8.70 15.24 8.08
C VAL A 456 9.47 15.04 9.40
N VAL A 457 9.15 15.81 10.46
CA VAL A 457 9.72 15.61 11.81
C VAL A 457 9.15 14.36 12.51
N ARG A 458 7.90 13.96 12.24
CA ARG A 458 7.28 12.70 12.74
C ARG A 458 7.68 11.45 11.96
N GLN A 459 8.03 11.57 10.69
CA GLN A 459 8.64 10.48 9.92
C GLN A 459 10.04 10.17 10.48
N LEU A 460 10.77 11.18 11.00
CA LEU A 460 11.95 10.94 11.82
C LEU A 460 11.63 10.40 13.23
N ALA A 461 10.50 10.77 13.85
CA ALA A 461 10.09 10.19 15.14
C ALA A 461 9.63 8.72 15.03
N LEU A 462 9.12 8.29 13.87
CA LEU A 462 8.80 6.89 13.55
C LEU A 462 10.04 6.03 13.25
N VAL A 463 11.19 6.66 13.00
CA VAL A 463 12.50 5.99 13.00
C VAL A 463 13.02 5.84 14.44
N THR A 464 12.62 6.72 15.36
CA THR A 464 12.98 6.65 16.79
C THR A 464 12.14 5.65 17.59
N GLU A 465 10.86 5.44 17.29
CA GLU A 465 10.05 4.38 17.94
C GLU A 465 10.45 2.96 17.51
N ARG A 466 11.18 2.83 16.39
CA ARG A 466 11.80 1.57 15.95
C ARG A 466 12.98 1.14 16.85
N VAL A 467 13.34 1.97 17.83
CA VAL A 467 14.38 1.72 18.84
C VAL A 467 13.80 1.13 20.14
N ASP A 468 12.48 1.07 20.35
CA ASP A 468 11.88 0.34 21.48
C ASP A 468 11.81 -1.20 21.27
N PHE A 469 12.50 -1.67 20.22
CA PHE A 469 12.76 -3.05 19.82
C PHE A 469 13.48 -3.94 20.86
N TRP A 470 13.90 -3.41 22.01
CA TRP A 470 14.86 -4.08 22.92
C TRP A 470 14.29 -4.86 24.12
N GLY A 471 13.03 -5.29 24.14
CA GLY A 471 12.44 -5.93 25.35
C GLY A 471 11.59 -7.20 25.16
N SER A 472 12.20 -8.38 24.94
CA SER A 472 11.57 -9.68 25.31
C SER A 472 12.57 -10.86 25.36
N SER A 473 13.44 -10.89 26.37
CA SER A 473 14.78 -11.48 26.35
C SER A 473 14.98 -12.99 26.63
N ILE A 474 14.09 -13.92 26.26
CA ILE A 474 14.42 -15.36 26.42
C ILE A 474 14.14 -16.19 25.15
N MET A 475 12.90 -16.27 24.65
CA MET A 475 12.62 -16.96 23.37
C MET A 475 13.12 -16.18 22.15
N ARG A 476 13.05 -14.85 22.22
CA ARG A 476 13.63 -13.95 21.21
C ARG A 476 15.16 -14.06 21.19
N SER A 477 15.83 -14.31 22.31
CA SER A 477 17.30 -14.52 22.33
C SER A 477 17.74 -15.76 21.52
N LEU A 478 16.94 -16.83 21.52
CA LEU A 478 17.26 -18.07 20.79
C LEU A 478 16.95 -17.95 19.29
N GLN A 479 15.82 -17.32 18.93
CA GLN A 479 15.50 -16.97 17.53
C GLN A 479 16.50 -15.96 16.97
N GLU A 480 16.82 -14.90 17.72
CA GLU A 480 17.81 -13.89 17.35
C GLU A 480 19.18 -14.52 17.23
N THR A 481 19.61 -15.43 18.11
CA THR A 481 20.93 -16.05 17.97
C THR A 481 21.06 -16.80 16.65
N GLN A 482 20.09 -17.66 16.30
CA GLN A 482 20.13 -18.42 15.05
C GLN A 482 19.92 -17.53 13.81
N VAL A 483 18.98 -16.57 13.87
CA VAL A 483 18.76 -15.61 12.78
C VAL A 483 19.93 -14.63 12.65
N THR A 484 20.61 -14.26 13.73
CA THR A 484 21.81 -13.42 13.72
C THR A 484 23.01 -14.19 13.19
N GLN A 485 23.14 -15.48 13.50
CA GLN A 485 24.14 -16.35 12.87
C GLN A 485 23.88 -16.46 11.36
N LEU A 486 22.63 -16.69 10.95
CA LEU A 486 22.23 -16.74 9.54
C LEU A 486 22.47 -15.40 8.82
N LYS A 487 22.05 -14.28 9.43
CA LYS A 487 22.31 -12.92 8.93
C LYS A 487 23.81 -12.64 8.87
N GLY A 488 24.58 -13.07 9.88
CA GLY A 488 26.02 -12.95 9.91
C GLY A 488 26.68 -13.73 8.78
N LEU A 489 26.23 -14.96 8.54
CA LEU A 489 26.68 -15.79 7.41
C LEU A 489 26.36 -15.10 6.06
N ILE A 490 25.11 -14.67 5.86
CA ILE A 490 24.69 -13.94 4.65
C ILE A 490 25.53 -12.68 4.49
N ASN A 491 25.68 -11.88 5.54
CA ASN A 491 26.46 -10.65 5.51
C ASN A 491 27.94 -10.94 5.22
N GLN A 492 28.53 -12.01 5.75
CA GLN A 492 29.94 -12.29 5.47
C GLN A 492 30.16 -12.83 4.07
N ARG A 493 29.23 -13.62 3.54
CA ARG A 493 29.46 -14.46 2.35
C ARG A 493 28.77 -13.95 1.09
N VAL A 494 27.62 -13.27 1.21
CA VAL A 494 26.96 -12.62 0.07
C VAL A 494 27.70 -11.33 -0.28
N SER A 495 27.97 -11.13 -1.57
CA SER A 495 28.81 -10.06 -2.12
C SER A 495 30.27 -10.09 -1.61
N HIS A 496 30.80 -11.26 -1.27
CA HIS A 496 32.17 -11.41 -0.74
C HIS A 496 33.23 -10.83 -1.68
N ALA A 497 33.14 -11.08 -2.98
CA ALA A 497 34.11 -10.59 -3.97
C ALA A 497 34.17 -9.05 -4.04
N ALA A 498 33.03 -8.37 -3.85
CA ALA A 498 32.98 -6.91 -3.80
C ALA A 498 33.59 -6.33 -2.51
N ARG A 499 33.54 -7.08 -1.40
CA ARG A 499 34.03 -6.63 -0.09
C ARG A 499 35.48 -7.00 0.18
N TYR A 500 35.91 -8.15 -0.32
CA TYR A 500 37.24 -8.71 -0.11
C TYR A 500 37.85 -9.17 -1.44
N PRO A 501 38.14 -8.23 -2.36
CA PRO A 501 38.64 -8.56 -3.71
C PRO A 501 39.98 -9.30 -3.71
N GLU A 502 40.78 -9.17 -2.64
CA GLU A 502 42.08 -9.84 -2.51
C GLU A 502 42.00 -11.27 -1.98
N THR A 503 40.87 -11.65 -1.37
CA THR A 503 40.64 -13.00 -0.84
C THR A 503 39.38 -13.59 -1.49
N PRO A 504 39.50 -14.22 -2.67
CA PRO A 504 38.36 -14.84 -3.32
C PRO A 504 37.83 -16.00 -2.48
N LEU A 505 36.50 -16.17 -2.49
CA LEU A 505 35.83 -17.24 -1.78
C LEU A 505 36.30 -18.62 -2.28
N THR A 506 36.65 -19.52 -1.38
CA THR A 506 37.06 -20.89 -1.76
C THR A 506 35.86 -21.79 -2.03
N TRP A 507 36.08 -22.92 -2.72
CA TRP A 507 35.04 -23.93 -2.97
C TRP A 507 34.44 -24.48 -1.68
N GLU A 508 35.26 -24.82 -0.69
CA GLU A 508 34.80 -25.37 0.59
C GLU A 508 33.96 -24.36 1.38
N GLU A 509 34.36 -23.08 1.37
CA GLU A 509 33.58 -22.02 2.01
C GLU A 509 32.25 -21.75 1.32
N TYR A 510 32.23 -21.75 -0.02
CA TYR A 510 31.01 -21.65 -0.81
C TYR A 510 30.06 -22.81 -0.48
N LYS A 511 30.57 -24.05 -0.57
CA LYS A 511 29.79 -25.27 -0.32
C LYS A 511 29.19 -25.27 1.08
N ALA A 512 30.00 -25.01 2.11
CA ALA A 512 29.54 -24.95 3.49
C ALA A 512 28.46 -23.87 3.70
N THR A 513 28.62 -22.70 3.06
CA THR A 513 27.63 -21.61 3.12
C THR A 513 26.30 -22.02 2.49
N VAL A 514 26.35 -22.62 1.30
CA VAL A 514 25.16 -23.07 0.56
C VAL A 514 24.43 -24.20 1.29
N GLU A 515 25.16 -25.15 1.87
CA GLU A 515 24.58 -26.24 2.70
C GLU A 515 23.93 -25.70 3.98
N ALA A 516 24.54 -24.71 4.63
CA ALA A 516 23.97 -24.04 5.80
C ALA A 516 22.68 -23.28 5.45
N LEU A 517 22.67 -22.55 4.33
CA LEU A 517 21.49 -21.84 3.84
C LEU A 517 20.36 -22.80 3.46
N ASN A 518 20.69 -23.92 2.80
CA ASN A 518 19.72 -24.98 2.51
C ASN A 518 19.10 -25.54 3.79
N THR A 519 19.93 -25.89 4.78
CA THR A 519 19.48 -26.42 6.07
C THR A 519 18.59 -25.43 6.81
N ALA A 520 18.96 -24.15 6.79
CA ALA A 520 18.16 -23.08 7.39
C ALA A 520 16.79 -22.93 6.72
N ALA A 521 16.77 -22.90 5.38
CA ALA A 521 15.54 -22.78 4.61
C ALA A 521 14.64 -24.02 4.69
N SER A 522 15.19 -25.23 4.73
CA SER A 522 14.41 -26.46 4.57
C SER A 522 14.06 -27.17 5.88
N LEU A 523 14.98 -27.22 6.85
CA LEU A 523 14.84 -27.97 8.11
C LEU A 523 14.59 -27.04 9.30
N GLN A 524 15.47 -26.04 9.52
CA GLN A 524 15.37 -25.18 10.69
C GLN A 524 14.11 -24.31 10.65
N SER A 525 13.74 -23.81 9.48
CA SER A 525 12.51 -23.03 9.25
C SER A 525 11.23 -23.74 9.72
N LYS A 526 11.21 -25.08 9.80
CA LYS A 526 10.06 -25.90 10.22
C LYS A 526 10.04 -26.23 11.71
N ALA A 527 11.10 -25.88 12.44
CA ALA A 527 11.32 -26.28 13.82
C ALA A 527 11.15 -25.10 14.79
N ALA A 528 10.99 -25.43 16.07
CA ALA A 528 11.16 -24.45 17.13
C ALA A 528 12.62 -23.90 17.06
N PRO A 529 12.83 -22.60 17.28
CA PRO A 529 11.87 -21.65 17.82
C PRO A 529 11.07 -20.87 16.75
N PHE A 530 11.14 -21.15 15.46
CA PHE A 530 10.53 -20.28 14.43
C PHE A 530 9.04 -20.52 14.18
N THR A 531 8.56 -21.73 14.45
CA THR A 531 7.17 -22.11 14.22
C THR A 531 6.41 -22.30 15.53
N ALA A 532 5.14 -21.88 15.55
CA ALA A 532 4.24 -22.13 16.67
C ALA A 532 4.03 -23.64 16.92
N GLY A 533 4.05 -24.02 18.20
CA GLY A 533 3.73 -25.38 18.63
C GLY A 533 2.22 -25.64 18.65
N LEU A 534 1.83 -26.92 18.75
CA LEU A 534 0.42 -27.33 18.87
C LEU A 534 -0.06 -27.50 20.32
N GLY A 535 0.80 -27.22 21.30
CA GLY A 535 0.53 -27.47 22.72
C GLY A 535 -0.35 -26.40 23.39
N ASP A 536 -0.35 -25.17 22.87
CA ASP A 536 -1.19 -24.08 23.40
C ASP A 536 -2.46 -23.93 22.55
N PRO A 537 -3.66 -24.18 23.10
CA PRO A 537 -4.90 -24.06 22.35
C PRO A 537 -5.30 -22.61 22.07
N ASN A 538 -4.70 -21.60 22.72
CA ASN A 538 -5.06 -20.21 22.54
C ASN A 538 -4.37 -19.61 21.30
N PRO A 539 -5.12 -19.17 20.28
CA PRO A 539 -4.53 -18.58 19.08
C PRO A 539 -3.82 -17.26 19.36
N GLU A 540 -4.24 -16.50 20.38
CA GLU A 540 -3.63 -15.21 20.73
C GLU A 540 -2.18 -15.39 21.22
N ASN A 541 -1.92 -16.46 21.98
CA ASN A 541 -0.58 -16.76 22.50
C ASN A 541 0.36 -17.14 21.36
N ASN A 542 -0.09 -18.02 20.46
CA ASN A 542 0.69 -18.44 19.30
C ASN A 542 0.93 -17.29 18.31
N LEU A 543 -0.12 -16.54 17.97
CA LEU A 543 -0.01 -15.39 17.07
C LEU A 543 0.81 -14.24 17.68
N GLY A 544 0.73 -14.05 19.00
CA GLY A 544 1.57 -13.08 19.71
C GLY A 544 3.04 -13.48 19.79
N ALA A 545 3.34 -14.78 19.93
CA ALA A 545 4.72 -15.25 20.04
C ALA A 545 5.43 -15.46 18.68
N PHE A 546 4.68 -15.87 17.65
CA PHE A 546 5.25 -16.30 16.35
C PHE A 546 4.70 -15.52 15.15
N GLY A 547 3.76 -14.59 15.35
CA GLY A 547 3.06 -13.93 14.25
C GLY A 547 2.19 -14.88 13.43
N TYR A 548 1.49 -14.35 12.41
CA TYR A 548 0.67 -15.19 11.52
C TYR A 548 1.52 -16.08 10.61
N GLN A 549 2.69 -15.60 10.17
CA GLN A 549 3.60 -16.34 9.30
C GLN A 549 4.32 -17.51 9.99
N GLY A 550 4.70 -17.35 11.27
CA GLY A 550 5.25 -18.46 12.08
C GLY A 550 4.17 -19.40 12.63
N SER A 551 2.89 -19.01 12.55
CA SER A 551 1.76 -19.79 13.06
C SER A 551 1.01 -20.61 12.00
N ILE A 552 1.49 -20.72 10.76
CA ILE A 552 0.73 -21.40 9.68
C ILE A 552 0.34 -22.83 10.06
N ARG A 553 1.27 -23.60 10.64
CA ARG A 553 0.99 -24.98 11.10
C ARG A 553 -0.09 -25.00 12.19
N TYR A 554 0.04 -24.12 13.18
CA TYR A 554 -0.94 -23.96 14.25
C TYR A 554 -2.32 -23.55 13.70
N LEU A 555 -2.38 -22.56 12.81
CA LEU A 555 -3.62 -22.08 12.18
C LEU A 555 -4.26 -23.15 11.29
N THR A 556 -3.48 -24.02 10.67
CA THR A 556 -4.01 -25.17 9.93
C THR A 556 -4.74 -26.13 10.88
N ASP A 557 -4.10 -26.56 11.97
CA ASP A 557 -4.70 -27.43 12.99
C ASP A 557 -5.91 -26.76 13.67
N TYR A 558 -5.80 -25.47 13.99
CA TYR A 558 -6.89 -24.69 14.56
C TYR A 558 -8.11 -24.65 13.63
N ALA A 559 -7.89 -24.44 12.32
CA ALA A 559 -8.96 -24.41 11.34
C ALA A 559 -9.65 -25.77 11.18
N GLU A 560 -8.88 -26.85 11.18
CA GLU A 560 -9.40 -28.23 11.09
C GLU A 560 -10.26 -28.60 12.30
N ARG A 561 -9.80 -28.25 13.51
CA ARG A 561 -10.50 -28.59 14.76
C ARG A 561 -11.68 -27.66 15.07
N ASN A 562 -11.54 -26.36 14.76
CA ASN A 562 -12.45 -25.34 15.26
C ASN A 562 -13.20 -24.60 14.15
N LEU A 563 -12.71 -24.55 12.91
CA LEU A 563 -13.26 -23.69 11.84
C LEU A 563 -13.79 -24.46 10.60
N ASN A 564 -14.02 -25.76 10.73
CA ASN A 564 -14.56 -26.63 9.66
C ASN A 564 -13.68 -26.69 8.39
N LEU A 565 -12.36 -26.53 8.52
CA LEU A 565 -11.46 -26.87 7.42
C LEU A 565 -11.39 -28.40 7.28
N PRO A 566 -11.59 -28.99 6.09
CA PRO A 566 -11.45 -30.43 5.91
C PRO A 566 -10.02 -30.88 6.27
N PRO A 567 -9.83 -32.00 7.00
CA PRO A 567 -8.51 -32.47 7.37
C PRO A 567 -7.69 -32.81 6.12
N GLY A 568 -6.39 -32.51 6.15
CA GLY A 568 -5.49 -32.95 5.09
C GLY A 568 -5.43 -34.48 5.08
N THR A 569 -5.62 -35.12 3.92
CA THR A 569 -5.53 -36.59 3.82
C THR A 569 -4.46 -36.99 2.81
N SER A 570 -3.77 -38.09 3.13
CA SER A 570 -2.91 -38.82 2.20
C SER A 570 -3.44 -40.24 2.13
N ASN A 571 -3.92 -40.67 0.96
CA ASN A 571 -4.57 -41.98 0.75
C ASN A 571 -5.75 -42.25 1.71
N GLY A 572 -6.55 -41.23 2.01
CA GLY A 572 -7.72 -41.36 2.89
C GLY A 572 -7.41 -41.39 4.39
N VAL A 573 -6.14 -41.29 4.79
CA VAL A 573 -5.74 -41.17 6.21
C VAL A 573 -5.49 -39.70 6.55
N PRO A 574 -6.04 -39.18 7.67
CA PRO A 574 -5.72 -37.85 8.16
C PRO A 574 -4.22 -37.71 8.41
N VAL A 575 -3.58 -36.75 7.74
CA VAL A 575 -2.18 -36.41 7.98
C VAL A 575 -2.16 -35.40 9.12
N GLN A 576 -1.29 -35.59 10.12
CA GLN A 576 -1.01 -34.51 11.06
C GLN A 576 -0.59 -33.26 10.29
N ALA A 577 -1.03 -32.07 10.72
CA ALA A 577 -0.67 -30.81 10.07
C ALA A 577 0.85 -30.82 9.76
N PRO A 578 1.23 -30.86 8.47
CA PRO A 578 2.61 -31.06 8.08
C PRO A 578 3.47 -29.93 8.64
N ALA A 579 4.76 -30.19 8.88
CA ALA A 579 5.65 -29.15 9.35
C ALA A 579 5.80 -28.08 8.25
N VAL A 580 5.16 -26.93 8.45
CA VAL A 580 5.20 -25.79 7.52
C VAL A 580 6.32 -24.85 7.95
N PRO A 581 7.23 -24.46 7.04
CA PRO A 581 8.24 -23.45 7.32
C PRO A 581 7.64 -22.12 7.80
N ALA A 582 8.29 -21.47 8.76
CA ALA A 582 8.07 -20.07 9.05
C ALA A 582 8.50 -19.22 7.84
N VAL A 583 7.58 -18.43 7.29
CA VAL A 583 7.76 -17.73 6.01
C VAL A 583 8.98 -16.81 6.05
N GLU A 584 9.12 -15.99 7.10
CA GLU A 584 10.24 -15.04 7.22
C GLU A 584 11.60 -15.73 7.24
N HIS A 585 11.72 -16.81 8.03
CA HIS A 585 12.97 -17.56 8.15
C HIS A 585 13.33 -18.28 6.85
N TRP A 586 12.35 -18.89 6.19
CA TRP A 586 12.52 -19.49 4.87
C TRP A 586 12.94 -18.44 3.84
N MET A 587 12.24 -17.30 3.77
CA MET A 587 12.53 -16.23 2.81
C MET A 587 13.96 -15.70 2.98
N LEU A 588 14.39 -15.45 4.22
CA LEU A 588 15.74 -14.96 4.51
C LEU A 588 16.83 -15.94 4.03
N ALA A 589 16.70 -17.22 4.37
CA ALA A 589 17.67 -18.24 3.97
C ALA A 589 17.65 -18.51 2.47
N ALA A 590 16.45 -18.57 1.86
CA ALA A 590 16.25 -18.81 0.45
C ALA A 590 16.75 -17.63 -0.42
N GLU A 591 16.60 -16.40 0.06
CA GLU A 591 17.16 -15.20 -0.58
C GLU A 591 18.69 -15.21 -0.53
N GLY A 592 19.28 -15.52 0.62
CA GLY A 592 20.73 -15.71 0.75
C GLY A 592 21.26 -16.79 -0.20
N TYR A 593 20.55 -17.91 -0.32
CA TYR A 593 20.88 -18.99 -1.24
C TYR A 593 20.87 -18.51 -2.71
N LYS A 594 19.78 -17.84 -3.13
CA LYS A 594 19.62 -17.29 -4.49
C LYS A 594 20.81 -16.41 -4.87
N HIS A 595 21.23 -15.50 -3.99
CA HIS A 595 22.35 -14.61 -4.25
C HIS A 595 23.70 -15.34 -4.31
N MET A 596 23.94 -16.31 -3.42
CA MET A 596 25.17 -17.11 -3.47
C MET A 596 25.33 -17.84 -4.81
N VAL A 597 24.25 -18.45 -5.30
CA VAL A 597 24.23 -19.12 -6.61
C VAL A 597 24.47 -18.14 -7.75
N ALA A 598 23.80 -16.98 -7.72
CA ALA A 598 23.93 -15.98 -8.79
C ALA A 598 25.34 -15.37 -8.87
N GLN A 599 25.98 -15.11 -7.73
CA GLN A 599 27.30 -14.46 -7.67
C GLN A 599 28.47 -15.41 -7.93
N ASN A 600 28.27 -16.72 -7.75
CA ASN A 600 29.34 -17.72 -7.87
C ASN A 600 28.95 -18.86 -8.83
N PRO A 601 28.62 -18.55 -10.11
CA PRO A 601 28.12 -19.54 -11.07
C PRO A 601 29.11 -20.70 -11.28
N GLN A 602 30.43 -20.43 -11.20
CA GLN A 602 31.48 -21.43 -11.33
C GLN A 602 31.46 -22.51 -10.23
N PHE A 603 31.03 -22.15 -9.03
CA PHE A 603 30.89 -23.08 -7.92
C PHE A 603 29.49 -23.72 -7.92
N ALA A 604 28.46 -22.93 -8.20
CA ALA A 604 27.09 -23.43 -8.31
C ALA A 604 26.95 -24.59 -9.32
N ALA A 605 27.70 -24.58 -10.43
CA ALA A 605 27.70 -25.67 -11.41
C ALA A 605 28.30 -27.00 -10.90
N GLN A 606 29.12 -26.97 -9.83
CA GLN A 606 29.83 -28.14 -9.29
C GLN A 606 29.08 -28.81 -8.13
N VAL A 607 28.16 -28.11 -7.47
CA VAL A 607 27.32 -28.69 -6.42
C VAL A 607 26.24 -29.51 -7.10
N ASN A 608 25.94 -30.72 -6.60
CA ASN A 608 24.69 -31.38 -6.93
C ASN A 608 23.57 -30.62 -6.20
N LEU A 609 23.13 -29.50 -6.80
CA LEU A 609 22.35 -28.45 -6.14
C LEU A 609 21.10 -29.07 -5.47
N THR A 610 21.05 -29.08 -4.13
CA THR A 610 19.94 -29.62 -3.31
C THR A 610 18.73 -28.67 -3.28
N THR A 611 18.43 -28.02 -4.40
CA THR A 611 17.43 -26.96 -4.50
C THR A 611 16.01 -27.47 -4.40
N GLY A 612 15.82 -28.76 -4.67
CA GLY A 612 14.56 -29.45 -4.43
C GLY A 612 14.04 -29.27 -3.01
N GLU A 613 14.91 -29.19 -1.99
CA GLU A 613 14.48 -29.07 -0.59
C GLU A 613 13.99 -27.65 -0.24
N ILE A 614 14.70 -26.61 -0.69
CA ILE A 614 14.28 -25.20 -0.51
C ILE A 614 12.98 -24.94 -1.25
N LEU A 615 12.88 -25.40 -2.50
CA LEU A 615 11.68 -25.26 -3.32
C LEU A 615 10.51 -26.07 -2.75
N ALA A 616 10.75 -27.29 -2.24
CA ALA A 616 9.71 -28.07 -1.57
C ALA A 616 9.23 -27.40 -0.27
N ALA A 617 10.12 -26.74 0.48
CA ALA A 617 9.76 -25.96 1.65
C ALA A 617 8.86 -24.76 1.28
N GLY A 618 9.21 -24.02 0.22
CA GLY A 618 8.38 -22.93 -0.31
C GLY A 618 7.02 -23.42 -0.82
N GLN A 619 6.99 -24.55 -1.52
CA GLN A 619 5.75 -25.20 -1.96
C GLN A 619 4.88 -25.66 -0.79
N ALA A 620 5.48 -26.13 0.31
CA ALA A 620 4.75 -26.50 1.51
C ALA A 620 4.08 -25.28 2.16
N ILE A 621 4.73 -24.11 2.17
CA ILE A 621 4.11 -22.84 2.60
C ILE A 621 2.88 -22.56 1.72
N GLN A 622 3.06 -22.52 0.39
CA GLN A 622 1.97 -22.20 -0.54
C GLN A 622 0.79 -23.18 -0.42
N THR A 623 1.08 -24.48 -0.31
CA THR A 623 0.07 -25.52 -0.17
C THR A 623 -0.72 -25.34 1.13
N ALA A 624 -0.05 -25.03 2.24
CA ALA A 624 -0.71 -24.82 3.52
C ALA A 624 -1.65 -23.61 3.50
N VAL A 625 -1.20 -22.47 2.97
CA VAL A 625 -2.00 -21.24 2.97
C VAL A 625 -3.15 -21.29 1.94
N ARG A 626 -2.97 -21.98 0.80
CA ARG A 626 -4.03 -22.19 -0.20
C ARG A 626 -5.23 -22.94 0.33
N ARG A 627 -5.03 -23.81 1.32
CA ARG A 627 -6.15 -24.50 1.98
C ARG A 627 -7.09 -23.53 2.67
N PHE A 628 -6.61 -22.36 3.12
CA PHE A 628 -7.45 -21.38 3.79
C PHE A 628 -8.44 -20.74 2.82
N SER A 629 -8.04 -20.42 1.58
CA SER A 629 -8.85 -19.79 0.54
C SER A 629 -9.57 -20.74 -0.41
N GLN A 630 -9.48 -22.06 -0.17
CA GLN A 630 -10.12 -23.04 -1.02
C GLN A 630 -11.65 -22.82 -1.06
N PRO A 631 -12.24 -22.57 -2.24
CA PRO A 631 -13.68 -22.34 -2.38
C PRO A 631 -14.48 -23.63 -2.19
N GLN A 632 -15.76 -23.49 -1.83
CA GLN A 632 -16.65 -24.64 -1.58
C GLN A 632 -17.21 -25.30 -2.86
N GLY A 633 -17.13 -24.64 -4.02
CA GLY A 633 -17.62 -25.13 -5.31
C GLY A 633 -18.91 -24.45 -5.80
N TRP A 634 -19.18 -24.54 -7.10
CA TRP A 634 -20.40 -23.99 -7.73
C TRP A 634 -21.69 -24.69 -7.31
N ASP A 635 -21.61 -25.86 -6.67
CA ASP A 635 -22.75 -26.60 -6.13
C ASP A 635 -23.24 -26.07 -4.78
N LYS A 636 -22.53 -25.11 -4.18
CA LYS A 636 -22.91 -24.46 -2.93
C LYS A 636 -23.55 -23.08 -3.16
N PRO A 637 -24.45 -22.62 -2.26
CA PRO A 637 -25.07 -21.30 -2.36
C PRO A 637 -24.10 -20.14 -2.11
N GLU A 638 -23.00 -20.38 -1.39
CA GLU A 638 -21.87 -19.47 -1.24
C GLU A 638 -20.61 -20.25 -1.62
N GLN A 639 -19.77 -19.68 -2.48
CA GLN A 639 -18.50 -20.21 -2.95
C GLN A 639 -17.37 -19.96 -1.95
N LEU A 640 -17.49 -18.96 -1.07
CA LEU A 640 -16.50 -18.63 -0.05
C LEU A 640 -16.15 -19.82 0.85
N GLY A 641 -14.86 -20.02 1.12
CA GLY A 641 -14.36 -21.13 1.93
C GLY A 641 -14.97 -21.19 3.34
N PRO A 642 -15.17 -22.40 3.92
CA PRO A 642 -15.92 -22.60 5.16
C PRO A 642 -15.27 -21.93 6.37
N VAL A 643 -13.93 -21.78 6.36
CA VAL A 643 -13.18 -21.05 7.39
C VAL A 643 -13.65 -19.59 7.47
N TYR A 644 -13.77 -18.92 6.33
CA TYR A 644 -14.17 -17.51 6.29
C TYR A 644 -15.65 -17.32 6.59
N VAL A 645 -16.52 -18.19 6.08
CA VAL A 645 -17.96 -18.18 6.41
C VAL A 645 -18.11 -18.24 7.94
N LYS A 646 -17.47 -19.22 8.60
CA LYS A 646 -17.57 -19.41 10.04
C LYS A 646 -16.95 -18.26 10.85
N LEU A 647 -15.82 -17.71 10.42
CA LEU A 647 -15.18 -16.57 11.08
C LEU A 647 -16.01 -15.29 10.94
N LEU A 648 -16.54 -14.99 9.75
CA LEU A 648 -17.39 -13.83 9.51
C LEU A 648 -18.71 -13.94 10.28
N ASP A 649 -19.32 -15.13 10.32
CA ASP A 649 -20.53 -15.37 11.10
C ASP A 649 -20.28 -15.25 12.60
N SER A 650 -19.18 -15.83 13.09
CA SER A 650 -18.79 -15.69 14.51
C SER A 650 -18.50 -14.24 14.87
N TYR A 651 -17.81 -13.50 14.00
CA TYR A 651 -17.48 -12.09 14.21
C TYR A 651 -18.75 -11.25 14.31
N ARG A 652 -19.69 -11.46 13.38
CA ARG A 652 -20.97 -10.76 13.32
C ARG A 652 -21.87 -11.14 14.50
N ALA A 653 -22.01 -12.42 14.81
CA ALA A 653 -22.84 -12.92 15.90
C ALA A 653 -22.34 -12.44 17.27
N THR A 654 -21.04 -12.61 17.56
CA THR A 654 -20.45 -12.14 18.82
C THR A 654 -20.52 -10.61 18.94
N GLY A 655 -20.31 -9.89 17.83
CA GLY A 655 -20.42 -8.44 17.82
C GLY A 655 -21.84 -7.94 18.13
N PHE A 656 -22.87 -8.54 17.53
CA PHE A 656 -24.25 -8.17 17.83
C PHE A 656 -24.72 -8.62 19.22
N GLU A 657 -24.24 -9.76 19.73
CA GLU A 657 -24.48 -10.16 21.12
C GLU A 657 -23.88 -9.14 22.10
N LEU A 658 -22.66 -8.67 21.82
CA LEU A 658 -22.02 -7.60 22.58
C LEU A 658 -22.86 -6.32 22.55
N VAL A 659 -23.31 -5.87 21.36
CA VAL A 659 -24.20 -4.71 21.22
C VAL A 659 -25.50 -4.92 22.01
N GLY A 660 -26.11 -6.10 21.98
CA GLY A 660 -27.29 -6.40 22.78
C GLY A 660 -27.05 -6.22 24.29
N LYS A 661 -25.90 -6.68 24.81
CA LYS A 661 -25.50 -6.46 26.21
C LYS A 661 -25.25 -4.99 26.55
N LEU A 662 -24.73 -4.20 25.61
CA LEU A 662 -24.62 -2.74 25.76
C LEU A 662 -26.01 -2.09 25.86
N GLN A 663 -26.98 -2.54 25.06
CA GLN A 663 -28.35 -2.05 25.08
C GLN A 663 -29.09 -2.39 26.38
N GLU A 664 -28.95 -3.62 26.88
CA GLU A 664 -29.51 -4.04 28.17
C GLU A 664 -29.05 -3.10 29.30
N LYS A 665 -27.75 -2.76 29.36
CA LYS A 665 -27.21 -1.84 30.36
C LYS A 665 -27.72 -0.41 30.21
N ARG A 666 -27.81 0.09 28.98
CA ARG A 666 -28.39 1.41 28.70
C ARG A 666 -29.83 1.48 29.21
N ASN A 667 -30.65 0.49 28.86
CA ASN A 667 -32.05 0.46 29.23
C ASN A 667 -32.23 0.38 30.76
N ALA A 668 -31.38 -0.39 31.45
CA ALA A 668 -31.38 -0.47 32.91
C ALA A 668 -31.11 0.89 33.57
N ILE A 669 -30.15 1.68 33.05
CA ILE A 669 -29.86 3.03 33.54
C ILE A 669 -31.04 3.97 33.28
N GLN A 670 -31.67 3.87 32.11
CA GLN A 670 -32.88 4.62 31.78
C GLN A 670 -34.15 4.13 32.50
N GLN A 671 -34.05 3.11 33.36
CA GLN A 671 -35.17 2.49 34.08
C GLN A 671 -36.30 2.02 33.15
N ASP A 672 -35.93 1.45 31.99
CA ASP A 672 -36.85 0.98 30.93
C ASP A 672 -37.76 2.06 30.32
N ARG A 673 -37.44 3.35 30.52
CA ARG A 673 -38.18 4.48 29.93
C ARG A 673 -37.62 4.85 28.56
N LEU A 674 -38.12 4.19 27.52
CA LEU A 674 -37.59 4.26 26.15
C LEU A 674 -37.98 5.52 25.34
N GLY A 675 -38.70 6.48 25.93
CA GLY A 675 -39.20 7.68 25.25
C GLY A 675 -38.19 8.83 25.09
N TYR A 676 -37.01 8.73 25.71
CA TYR A 676 -35.94 9.74 25.64
C TYR A 676 -34.56 9.07 25.52
N THR A 677 -33.52 9.85 25.22
CA THR A 677 -32.12 9.40 25.21
C THR A 677 -31.26 10.22 26.15
N MET A 678 -30.42 9.54 26.94
CA MET A 678 -29.44 10.18 27.83
C MET A 678 -28.31 10.92 27.08
N PHE A 679 -28.18 10.68 25.77
CA PHE A 679 -27.23 11.37 24.90
C PHE A 679 -27.86 12.54 24.13
N GLY A 680 -29.17 12.77 24.31
CA GLY A 680 -29.90 13.83 23.62
C GLY A 680 -29.79 15.18 24.32
N LEU A 681 -30.30 16.20 23.65
CA LEU A 681 -30.42 17.54 24.20
C LEU A 681 -31.47 17.60 25.32
N PRO A 682 -31.38 18.57 26.24
CA PRO A 682 -32.39 18.76 27.29
C PRO A 682 -33.81 19.02 26.76
N ASN A 683 -33.92 19.59 25.56
CA ASN A 683 -35.18 19.94 24.91
C ASN A 683 -35.67 18.88 23.92
N GLN A 684 -35.16 17.65 24.02
CA GLN A 684 -35.58 16.54 23.17
C GLN A 684 -37.08 16.25 23.31
N ASP A 685 -37.68 15.75 22.22
CA ASP A 685 -39.05 15.26 22.26
C ASP A 685 -39.13 13.93 23.00
N VAL A 686 -40.12 13.81 23.89
CA VAL A 686 -40.35 12.61 24.69
C VAL A 686 -41.64 11.93 24.26
N GLU A 687 -41.52 10.71 23.74
CA GLU A 687 -42.66 9.92 23.33
C GLU A 687 -43.43 9.42 24.57
N GLY A 688 -44.69 9.85 24.72
CA GLY A 688 -45.55 9.47 25.85
C GLY A 688 -45.60 10.46 27.02
N ALA A 689 -44.82 11.54 27.01
CA ALA A 689 -44.99 12.61 27.99
C ALA A 689 -46.27 13.41 27.72
N SER A 690 -47.10 13.61 28.75
CA SER A 690 -48.33 14.37 28.62
C SER A 690 -48.01 15.86 28.47
N THR A 691 -48.29 16.42 27.29
CA THR A 691 -48.26 17.88 27.05
C THR A 691 -49.63 18.53 27.24
N ALA A 692 -50.55 17.82 27.90
CA ALA A 692 -51.91 18.28 28.10
C ALA A 692 -51.95 19.41 29.14
N GLU A 693 -52.57 20.53 28.77
CA GLU A 693 -52.74 21.65 29.67
C GLU A 693 -53.96 21.46 30.59
N PRO A 694 -53.85 21.75 31.89
CA PRO A 694 -54.99 21.71 32.78
C PRO A 694 -56.05 22.75 32.39
N THR A 695 -57.33 22.41 32.53
CA THR A 695 -58.45 23.36 32.28
C THR A 695 -58.69 24.31 33.45
N THR A 696 -58.33 23.90 34.67
CA THR A 696 -58.39 24.70 35.89
C THR A 696 -57.07 24.62 36.65
N ILE A 697 -56.66 25.72 37.28
CA ILE A 697 -55.34 25.84 37.92
C ILE A 697 -55.47 25.78 39.44
N SER A 698 -54.64 24.96 40.09
CA SER A 698 -54.59 24.86 41.55
C SER A 698 -53.64 25.91 42.15
N PRO A 699 -53.81 26.32 43.42
CA PRO A 699 -52.87 27.25 44.05
C PRO A 699 -51.47 26.65 44.19
N CYS A 700 -50.43 27.48 44.14
CA CYS A 700 -49.03 27.05 44.27
C CYS A 700 -48.69 26.54 45.67
N ALA A 701 -49.34 27.08 46.70
CA ALA A 701 -49.23 26.64 48.09
C ALA A 701 -50.45 27.11 48.89
N GLY A 702 -50.64 26.56 50.09
CA GLY A 702 -51.68 26.98 51.04
C GLY A 702 -53.00 26.22 50.94
N THR A 703 -53.98 26.66 51.71
CA THR A 703 -55.29 26.01 51.91
C THR A 703 -56.40 26.54 50.98
N ALA A 704 -56.06 27.36 49.99
CA ALA A 704 -57.04 27.93 49.07
C ALA A 704 -57.73 26.82 48.24
N THR A 705 -59.06 26.91 48.10
CA THR A 705 -59.87 25.90 47.39
C THR A 705 -60.32 26.37 46.00
N PHE A 706 -60.22 27.67 45.71
CA PHE A 706 -60.60 28.24 44.42
C PHE A 706 -59.67 27.74 43.30
N LYS A 707 -60.27 27.31 42.17
CA LYS A 707 -59.55 26.84 40.98
C LYS A 707 -60.00 27.66 39.75
N PRO A 708 -59.31 28.76 39.40
CA PRO A 708 -59.68 29.57 38.25
C PRO A 708 -59.58 28.78 36.94
N SER A 709 -60.40 29.16 35.95
CA SER A 709 -60.20 28.69 34.58
C SER A 709 -58.85 29.18 34.05
N ARG A 710 -58.10 28.30 33.37
CA ARG A 710 -56.78 28.63 32.84
C ARG A 710 -56.87 29.78 31.82
N PRO A 711 -55.99 30.80 31.90
CA PRO A 711 -55.78 31.78 30.82
C PRO A 711 -55.21 31.12 29.56
N THR A 712 -55.61 31.57 28.38
CA THR A 712 -55.08 31.02 27.12
C THR A 712 -53.57 31.25 26.93
N ASN A 713 -53.00 32.34 27.47
CA ASN A 713 -51.57 32.67 27.43
C ASN A 713 -50.70 31.87 28.41
N VAL A 714 -51.28 31.25 29.44
CA VAL A 714 -50.55 30.41 30.42
C VAL A 714 -50.50 28.98 29.88
N VAL A 715 -49.38 28.63 29.24
CA VAL A 715 -49.14 27.31 28.63
C VAL A 715 -47.76 26.78 29.00
N SER A 716 -47.68 25.46 29.13
CA SER A 716 -46.47 24.71 29.49
C SER A 716 -45.98 23.79 28.35
N LYS A 717 -46.77 23.60 27.30
CA LYS A 717 -46.47 22.76 26.13
C LYS A 717 -45.17 23.12 25.39
N GLY A 718 -44.69 24.36 25.49
CA GLY A 718 -43.42 24.79 24.91
C GLY A 718 -42.17 24.36 25.70
N LEU A 719 -42.33 23.90 26.94
CA LEU A 719 -41.23 23.60 27.87
C LEU A 719 -40.89 22.11 27.86
N LYS A 720 -40.20 21.65 26.82
CA LYS A 720 -39.86 20.23 26.64
C LYS A 720 -38.99 19.66 27.76
N GLU A 721 -38.08 20.47 28.31
CA GLU A 721 -37.20 20.14 29.43
C GLU A 721 -37.98 19.75 30.68
N MET A 722 -39.11 20.42 30.92
CA MET A 722 -39.98 20.19 32.06
C MET A 722 -40.64 18.80 31.95
N TRP A 723 -41.18 18.49 30.77
CA TRP A 723 -41.80 17.19 30.50
C TRP A 723 -40.80 16.05 30.47
N LEU A 724 -39.58 16.30 29.99
CA LEU A 724 -38.49 15.35 30.07
C LEU A 724 -38.08 15.07 31.51
N ALA A 725 -38.00 16.10 32.37
CA ALA A 725 -37.73 15.91 33.79
C ALA A 725 -38.83 15.07 34.44
N ASP A 726 -40.11 15.38 34.21
CA ASP A 726 -41.25 14.67 34.78
C ASP A 726 -41.33 13.19 34.31
N TYR A 727 -41.18 12.96 33.00
CA TYR A 727 -41.22 11.62 32.41
C TYR A 727 -39.95 10.81 32.66
N GLY A 728 -38.76 11.41 32.57
CA GLY A 728 -37.49 10.71 32.73
C GLY A 728 -37.08 10.52 34.18
N ARG A 729 -37.53 11.43 35.07
CA ARG A 729 -37.22 11.45 36.50
C ARG A 729 -38.50 11.73 37.31
N PRO A 730 -39.26 10.68 37.68
CA PRO A 730 -40.62 10.84 38.24
C PRO A 730 -40.66 11.58 39.59
N ASN A 731 -39.52 11.65 40.29
CA ASN A 731 -39.39 12.37 41.56
C ASN A 731 -39.24 13.90 41.37
N THR A 732 -39.20 14.37 40.13
CA THR A 732 -39.20 15.79 39.79
C THR A 732 -40.52 16.14 39.09
N PRO A 733 -41.62 16.31 39.84
CA PRO A 733 -42.92 16.60 39.25
C PRO A 733 -43.02 18.03 38.72
N ALA A 734 -43.68 18.17 37.56
CA ALA A 734 -44.07 19.46 36.99
C ALA A 734 -45.40 19.96 37.57
N GLN A 735 -45.58 21.29 37.65
CA GLN A 735 -46.84 21.88 38.10
C GLN A 735 -47.11 23.24 37.46
N THR A 736 -48.33 23.42 36.94
CA THR A 736 -48.90 24.75 36.65
C THR A 736 -49.78 25.18 37.81
N CYS A 737 -49.53 26.36 38.40
CA CYS A 737 -50.23 26.83 39.59
C CYS A 737 -50.47 28.36 39.59
N TYR A 738 -51.26 28.86 40.54
CA TYR A 738 -51.48 30.30 40.71
C TYR A 738 -51.20 30.77 42.15
N GLN A 739 -50.92 32.06 42.30
CA GLN A 739 -50.80 32.77 43.57
C GLN A 739 -51.57 34.09 43.46
N ALA A 740 -52.18 34.50 44.57
CA ALA A 740 -52.81 35.81 44.71
C ALA A 740 -52.24 36.50 45.96
N SER A 741 -51.90 37.77 45.82
CA SER A 741 -51.39 38.60 46.91
C SER A 741 -52.03 39.99 46.87
N TRP A 742 -52.11 40.61 48.03
CA TRP A 742 -52.48 42.01 48.16
C TRP A 742 -51.22 42.87 48.03
N VAL A 743 -51.27 43.92 47.22
CA VAL A 743 -50.20 44.92 47.04
C VAL A 743 -50.78 46.33 47.13
N ASN A 744 -49.93 47.35 47.22
CA ASN A 744 -50.33 48.77 47.33
C ASN A 744 -51.39 49.00 48.43
N MET A 745 -51.22 48.34 49.58
CA MET A 745 -52.15 48.49 50.70
C MET A 745 -52.08 49.92 51.24
N SER A 746 -53.24 50.57 51.41
CA SER A 746 -53.32 51.84 52.13
C SER A 746 -52.92 51.61 53.59
N GLU A 747 -52.10 52.50 54.16
CA GLU A 747 -51.83 52.48 55.60
C GLU A 747 -53.13 52.63 56.40
N PRO A 748 -53.28 51.94 57.55
CA PRO A 748 -54.42 52.15 58.42
C PRO A 748 -54.42 53.60 58.91
N PRO A 749 -55.49 54.37 58.70
CA PRO A 749 -55.53 55.79 59.07
C PRO A 749 -55.58 56.03 60.60
N ASP A 750 -55.74 54.97 61.40
CA ASP A 750 -55.77 54.99 62.86
C ASP A 750 -55.05 53.75 63.41
N PRO A 751 -53.75 53.84 63.76
CA PRO A 751 -52.99 52.71 64.27
C PRO A 751 -53.40 52.29 65.71
N ASP A 752 -54.14 53.13 66.43
CA ASP A 752 -54.55 52.89 67.82
C ASP A 752 -55.87 52.08 67.91
N GLY A 753 -56.63 51.97 66.82
CA GLY A 753 -57.77 51.05 66.68
C GLY A 753 -59.12 51.55 67.23
N ASP A 754 -59.25 52.83 67.54
CA ASP A 754 -60.45 53.39 68.20
C ASP A 754 -61.57 53.81 67.24
N LYS A 755 -61.31 53.91 65.92
CA LYS A 755 -62.31 54.28 64.90
C LYS A 755 -62.51 53.20 63.82
N PRO A 756 -63.71 53.09 63.22
CA PRO A 756 -63.91 52.26 62.04
C PRO A 756 -63.01 52.72 60.88
N TYR A 757 -62.23 51.82 60.32
CA TYR A 757 -61.40 52.11 59.16
C TYR A 757 -61.54 51.04 58.08
N ALA A 758 -61.13 51.39 56.87
CA ALA A 758 -61.08 50.50 55.73
C ALA A 758 -59.67 50.50 55.13
N VAL A 759 -59.17 49.31 54.83
CA VAL A 759 -57.92 49.15 54.08
C VAL A 759 -58.26 48.87 52.63
N TYR A 760 -57.66 49.65 51.74
CA TYR A 760 -57.74 49.48 50.30
C TYR A 760 -56.47 48.82 49.81
N ALA A 761 -56.58 47.91 48.85
CA ALA A 761 -55.43 47.26 48.24
C ALA A 761 -55.70 46.98 46.77
N ASP A 762 -54.64 46.72 46.04
CA ASP A 762 -54.70 46.14 44.71
C ASP A 762 -54.45 44.64 44.79
N LEU A 763 -55.11 43.90 43.89
CA LEU A 763 -54.97 42.45 43.77
C LEU A 763 -53.88 42.15 42.73
N GLN A 764 -52.76 41.58 43.17
CA GLN A 764 -51.78 40.98 42.28
C GLN A 764 -52.16 39.53 42.01
N ILE A 765 -52.30 39.18 40.73
CA ILE A 765 -52.56 37.82 40.27
C ILE A 765 -51.29 37.33 39.57
N THR A 766 -50.79 36.17 40.00
CA THR A 766 -49.60 35.55 39.43
C THR A 766 -49.89 34.11 39.04
N PHE A 767 -49.66 33.74 37.79
CA PHE A 767 -49.64 32.35 37.33
C PHE A 767 -48.21 31.89 37.12
N GLN A 768 -47.90 30.67 37.56
CA GLN A 768 -46.56 30.10 37.49
C GLN A 768 -46.60 28.72 36.86
N VAL A 769 -45.61 28.44 36.03
CA VAL A 769 -45.20 27.08 35.66
C VAL A 769 -43.93 26.79 36.44
N ARG A 770 -43.95 25.74 37.25
CA ARG A 770 -42.86 25.39 38.14
C ARG A 770 -42.47 23.91 38.04
N GLN A 771 -41.19 23.65 38.26
CA GLN A 771 -40.61 22.32 38.29
C GLN A 771 -40.08 22.03 39.69
N ASN A 772 -40.48 20.92 40.30
CA ASN A 772 -39.81 20.45 41.52
C ASN A 772 -38.53 19.71 41.11
N TRP A 773 -37.41 20.09 41.70
CA TRP A 773 -36.14 19.44 41.46
C TRP A 773 -35.43 19.21 42.78
N ASP A 774 -35.36 17.94 43.19
CA ASP A 774 -34.75 17.51 44.44
C ASP A 774 -35.31 18.23 45.68
N GLY A 775 -36.63 18.39 45.72
CA GLY A 775 -37.35 19.01 46.83
C GLY A 775 -37.43 20.54 46.76
N GLN A 776 -36.78 21.17 45.78
CA GLN A 776 -36.85 22.62 45.56
C GLN A 776 -37.77 22.96 44.38
N TRP A 777 -38.69 23.90 44.58
CA TRP A 777 -39.52 24.42 43.50
C TRP A 777 -38.78 25.51 42.72
N LEU A 778 -38.60 25.29 41.43
CA LEU A 778 -38.05 26.26 40.47
C LEU A 778 -39.19 26.83 39.63
N THR A 779 -39.43 28.14 39.70
CA THR A 779 -40.35 28.83 38.79
C THR A 779 -39.70 28.95 37.43
N VAL A 780 -40.27 28.31 36.41
CA VAL A 780 -39.76 28.27 35.04
C VAL A 780 -40.28 29.47 34.26
N HIS A 781 -41.60 29.68 34.30
CA HIS A 781 -42.30 30.79 33.69
C HIS A 781 -43.29 31.40 34.69
N GLU A 782 -43.47 32.72 34.61
CA GLU A 782 -44.40 33.47 35.43
C GLU A 782 -45.10 34.58 34.64
N TRP A 783 -46.40 34.74 34.87
CA TRP A 783 -47.22 35.86 34.38
C TRP A 783 -47.81 36.57 35.58
N SER A 784 -47.60 37.88 35.70
CA SER A 784 -48.12 38.66 36.84
C SER A 784 -48.70 39.99 36.38
N LYS A 785 -49.84 40.37 36.95
CA LYS A 785 -50.46 41.70 36.75
C LYS A 785 -51.22 42.13 38.00
N VAL A 786 -51.20 43.43 38.25
CA VAL A 786 -51.86 44.08 39.38
C VAL A 786 -53.16 44.72 38.91
N TYR A 787 -54.24 44.46 39.65
CA TYR A 787 -55.59 44.96 39.36
C TYR A 787 -56.12 45.79 40.52
N PRO A 788 -56.74 46.95 40.26
CA PRO A 788 -57.50 47.66 41.28
C PRO A 788 -58.59 46.77 41.87
N TYR A 789 -58.58 46.57 43.19
CA TYR A 789 -59.60 45.79 43.88
C TYR A 789 -60.57 46.68 44.65
N GLY A 790 -60.03 47.55 45.52
CA GLY A 790 -60.80 48.43 46.38
C GLY A 790 -60.69 48.02 47.86
N LYS A 791 -61.80 48.11 48.61
CA LYS A 791 -61.83 47.82 50.05
C LYS A 791 -61.60 46.31 50.30
N MET A 792 -60.48 45.94 50.92
CA MET A 792 -60.15 44.55 51.26
C MET A 792 -60.41 44.21 52.72
N GLN A 793 -60.40 45.19 53.61
CA GLN A 793 -60.71 45.02 55.02
C GLN A 793 -61.64 46.14 55.47
N GLN A 794 -62.61 45.78 56.28
CA GLN A 794 -63.37 46.71 57.09
C GLN A 794 -63.13 46.33 58.55
N TYR A 795 -62.56 47.24 59.33
CA TYR A 795 -62.42 47.08 60.76
C TYR A 795 -63.48 47.93 61.48
N TYR A 796 -63.98 47.40 62.59
CA TYR A 796 -64.80 48.13 63.55
C TYR A 796 -64.24 47.86 64.96
N PRO A 797 -64.24 48.85 65.87
CA PRO A 797 -63.78 48.66 67.25
C PRO A 797 -64.60 47.58 67.98
N PRO A 798 -64.05 46.94 69.04
CA PRO A 798 -64.71 45.83 69.74
C PRO A 798 -66.14 46.10 70.25
N ASN A 799 -66.50 47.38 70.45
CA ASN A 799 -67.78 47.81 70.99
C ASN A 799 -68.80 48.26 69.90
N ASP A 800 -68.46 48.17 68.61
CA ASP A 800 -69.38 48.48 67.51
C ASP A 800 -70.25 47.24 67.16
N PRO A 801 -71.58 47.36 67.01
CA PRO A 801 -72.44 46.22 66.67
C PRO A 801 -72.18 45.65 65.27
N ARG A 802 -71.44 46.34 64.40
CA ARG A 802 -71.09 45.87 63.05
C ARG A 802 -69.85 44.99 63.10
N GLN A 803 -69.92 43.84 62.43
CA GLN A 803 -68.77 42.94 62.32
C GLN A 803 -67.79 43.40 61.24
N GLY A 804 -66.51 43.50 61.61
CA GLY A 804 -65.43 43.69 60.66
C GLY A 804 -65.21 42.44 59.81
N TRP A 805 -64.54 42.60 58.68
CA TRP A 805 -64.16 41.49 57.82
C TRP A 805 -62.82 41.78 57.15
N ILE A 806 -62.09 40.71 56.87
CA ILE A 806 -60.86 40.73 56.10
C ILE A 806 -60.98 39.72 54.96
N ARG A 807 -60.70 40.17 53.73
CA ARG A 807 -60.64 39.27 52.57
C ARG A 807 -59.23 38.76 52.40
N ALA A 808 -59.08 37.45 52.26
CA ALA A 808 -57.83 36.86 51.77
C ALA A 808 -57.68 37.14 50.26
N ALA A 809 -56.44 37.26 49.77
CA ALA A 809 -56.20 37.59 48.37
C ALA A 809 -56.83 36.57 47.39
N TRP A 810 -56.90 35.28 47.75
CA TRP A 810 -57.57 34.26 46.93
C TRP A 810 -59.09 34.48 46.82
N GLN A 811 -59.73 35.07 47.85
CA GLN A 811 -61.15 35.43 47.79
C GLN A 811 -61.35 36.60 46.80
N GLY A 812 -60.46 37.60 46.85
CA GLY A 812 -60.45 38.69 45.87
C GLY A 812 -60.26 38.18 44.44
N MET A 813 -59.37 37.21 44.25
CA MET A 813 -59.20 36.50 42.98
C MET A 813 -60.50 35.79 42.54
N SER A 814 -61.16 35.05 43.43
CA SER A 814 -62.43 34.39 43.11
C SER A 814 -63.54 35.36 42.71
N GLU A 815 -63.57 36.56 43.30
CA GLU A 815 -64.59 37.58 43.01
C GLU A 815 -64.33 38.30 41.68
N LYS A 816 -63.06 38.58 41.34
CA LYS A 816 -62.70 39.41 40.16
C LYS A 816 -62.35 38.61 38.91
N TRP A 817 -61.96 37.34 39.02
CA TRP A 817 -61.33 36.60 37.90
C TRP A 817 -62.14 36.61 36.60
N GLY A 818 -63.47 36.42 36.68
CA GLY A 818 -64.33 36.42 35.49
C GLY A 818 -64.28 37.74 34.68
N THR A 819 -64.02 38.87 35.35
CA THR A 819 -63.94 40.19 34.72
C THR A 819 -62.53 40.57 34.25
N VAL A 820 -61.49 40.12 34.97
CA VAL A 820 -60.10 40.50 34.67
C VAL A 820 -59.38 39.50 33.74
N LYS A 821 -59.92 38.29 33.56
CA LYS A 821 -59.30 37.24 32.73
C LYS A 821 -58.96 37.69 31.30
N PRO A 822 -59.85 38.33 30.51
CA PRO A 822 -59.53 38.71 29.14
C PRO A 822 -58.36 39.70 29.05
N ASP A 823 -58.25 40.61 30.01
CA ASP A 823 -57.12 41.52 30.11
C ASP A 823 -55.83 40.78 30.57
N PHE A 824 -55.94 39.82 31.50
CA PHE A 824 -54.81 38.99 31.92
C PHE A 824 -54.25 38.14 30.76
N GLU A 825 -55.09 37.72 29.83
CA GLU A 825 -54.69 36.96 28.65
C GLU A 825 -53.76 37.76 27.70
N THR A 826 -53.66 39.08 27.87
CA THR A 826 -52.71 39.93 27.14
C THR A 826 -51.33 40.04 27.81
N VAL A 827 -51.18 39.53 29.04
CA VAL A 827 -49.94 39.61 29.83
C VAL A 827 -48.85 38.77 29.18
N GLN A 828 -47.67 39.35 29.00
CA GLN A 828 -46.47 38.64 28.58
C GLN A 828 -45.82 37.96 29.79
N GLY A 829 -45.42 36.70 29.61
CA GLY A 829 -44.73 35.94 30.65
C GLY A 829 -43.25 36.30 30.73
N THR A 830 -42.65 36.04 31.89
CA THR A 830 -41.21 36.11 32.13
C THR A 830 -40.69 34.71 32.45
N ALA A 831 -39.46 34.40 32.02
CA ALA A 831 -38.86 33.06 32.10
C ALA A 831 -37.73 32.97 33.14
N PRO A 832 -37.97 33.25 34.44
CA PRO A 832 -36.89 33.47 35.40
C PRO A 832 -36.02 32.22 35.66
N GLY A 833 -36.55 31.01 35.42
CA GLY A 833 -35.86 29.75 35.73
C GLY A 833 -35.62 28.82 34.54
N GLU A 834 -35.96 29.23 33.31
CA GLU A 834 -35.84 28.37 32.12
C GLU A 834 -34.39 27.90 31.89
N ALA A 835 -33.42 28.82 31.97
CA ALA A 835 -32.00 28.47 31.83
C ALA A 835 -31.51 27.52 32.93
N THR A 836 -31.99 27.70 34.17
CA THR A 836 -31.67 26.83 35.30
C THR A 836 -32.24 25.44 35.11
N LEU A 837 -33.50 25.31 34.66
CA LEU A 837 -34.12 24.01 34.37
C LEU A 837 -33.35 23.28 33.27
N LYS A 838 -33.05 23.97 32.17
CA LYS A 838 -32.28 23.41 31.05
C LYS A 838 -30.92 22.87 31.51
N THR A 839 -30.23 23.63 32.36
CA THR A 839 -28.95 23.22 32.97
C THR A 839 -29.11 21.97 33.83
N ARG A 840 -30.11 21.94 34.72
CA ARG A 840 -30.37 20.79 35.61
C ARG A 840 -30.71 19.51 34.84
N VAL A 841 -31.56 19.62 33.81
CA VAL A 841 -31.92 18.49 32.94
C VAL A 841 -30.72 17.99 32.16
N ARG A 842 -29.90 18.90 31.60
CA ARG A 842 -28.65 18.56 30.93
C ARG A 842 -27.71 17.77 31.84
N ASP A 843 -27.43 18.29 33.03
CA ASP A 843 -26.49 17.67 33.97
C ASP A 843 -26.98 16.29 34.43
N TRP A 844 -28.30 16.12 34.58
CA TRP A 844 -28.91 14.81 34.83
C TRP A 844 -28.68 13.84 33.66
N LEU A 845 -28.96 14.24 32.42
CA LEU A 845 -28.73 13.40 31.22
C LEU A 845 -27.26 12.99 31.10
N TYR A 846 -26.33 13.93 31.29
CA TYR A 846 -24.90 13.65 31.23
C TYR A 846 -24.42 12.75 32.37
N GLY A 847 -25.03 12.85 33.56
CA GLY A 847 -24.80 11.91 34.65
C GLY A 847 -25.21 10.48 34.30
N GLN A 848 -26.34 10.31 33.62
CA GLN A 848 -26.78 9.00 33.12
C GLN A 848 -25.81 8.46 32.06
N ALA A 849 -25.40 9.29 31.08
CA ALA A 849 -24.44 8.89 30.05
C ALA A 849 -23.05 8.53 30.62
N GLY A 850 -22.54 9.32 31.56
CA GLY A 850 -21.28 9.04 32.25
C GLY A 850 -21.33 7.75 33.08
N GLN A 851 -22.44 7.50 33.78
CA GLN A 851 -22.65 6.25 34.50
C GLN A 851 -22.70 5.04 33.57
N TYR A 852 -23.36 5.18 32.42
CA TYR A 852 -23.40 4.13 31.40
C TYR A 852 -22.00 3.74 30.94
N TYR A 853 -21.20 4.70 30.49
CA TYR A 853 -19.84 4.40 30.03
C TYR A 853 -18.95 3.84 31.15
N TYR A 854 -19.15 4.26 32.40
CA TYR A 854 -18.42 3.70 33.54
C TYR A 854 -18.70 2.21 33.70
N GLU A 855 -19.98 1.82 33.69
CA GLU A 855 -20.38 0.43 33.82
C GLU A 855 -19.91 -0.43 32.65
N ILE A 856 -19.93 0.11 31.42
CA ILE A 856 -19.39 -0.58 30.24
C ILE A 856 -17.90 -0.84 30.40
N VAL A 857 -17.10 0.19 30.69
CA VAL A 857 -15.63 0.07 30.84
C VAL A 857 -15.28 -0.89 31.97
N ARG A 858 -15.92 -0.73 33.13
CA ARG A 858 -15.71 -1.61 34.29
C ARG A 858 -15.95 -3.07 33.92
N ASP A 859 -17.05 -3.35 33.23
CA ASP A 859 -17.41 -4.73 32.91
C ASP A 859 -16.57 -5.27 31.75
N LEU A 860 -16.19 -4.47 30.75
CA LEU A 860 -15.25 -4.88 29.69
C LEU A 860 -13.87 -5.24 30.25
N ASP A 861 -13.40 -4.52 31.28
CA ASP A 861 -12.08 -4.70 31.87
C ASP A 861 -12.05 -5.79 32.97
N LYS A 862 -13.20 -6.16 33.52
CA LYS A 862 -13.31 -7.14 34.61
C LYS A 862 -13.49 -8.57 34.07
N PRO A 863 -12.55 -9.50 34.33
CA PRO A 863 -12.71 -10.90 33.98
C PRO A 863 -13.96 -11.53 34.61
N GLY A 864 -14.64 -12.40 33.85
CA GLY A 864 -15.83 -13.12 34.30
C GLY A 864 -17.17 -12.43 34.00
N THR A 865 -17.18 -11.20 33.48
CA THR A 865 -18.40 -10.57 32.97
C THR A 865 -18.70 -11.05 31.54
N ASP A 866 -19.97 -10.95 31.12
CA ASP A 866 -20.38 -11.24 29.74
C ASP A 866 -19.71 -10.30 28.73
N LEU A 867 -19.61 -9.00 29.05
CA LEU A 867 -18.96 -8.02 28.18
C LEU A 867 -17.48 -8.35 27.96
N HIS A 868 -16.75 -8.74 29.01
CA HIS A 868 -15.35 -9.14 28.89
C HIS A 868 -15.18 -10.41 28.03
N ARG A 869 -16.04 -11.42 28.25
CA ARG A 869 -16.05 -12.67 27.47
C ARG A 869 -16.30 -12.39 25.99
N LEU A 870 -17.35 -11.62 25.67
CA LEU A 870 -17.74 -11.31 24.29
C LEU A 870 -16.70 -10.45 23.58
N ASN A 871 -16.13 -9.45 24.26
CA ASN A 871 -15.05 -8.63 23.73
C ASN A 871 -13.80 -9.46 23.40
N THR A 872 -13.41 -10.38 24.30
CA THR A 872 -12.31 -11.32 24.07
C THR A 872 -12.56 -12.20 22.85
N GLN A 873 -13.77 -12.76 22.73
CA GLN A 873 -14.16 -13.61 21.59
C GLN A 873 -14.21 -12.83 20.28
N LEU A 874 -14.73 -11.60 20.29
CA LEU A 874 -14.79 -10.71 19.12
C LEU A 874 -13.38 -10.38 18.61
N THR A 875 -12.49 -10.01 19.52
CA THR A 875 -11.07 -9.77 19.23
C THR A 875 -10.40 -11.01 18.66
N ARG A 876 -10.56 -12.18 19.28
CA ARG A 876 -9.99 -13.43 18.78
C ARG A 876 -10.45 -13.72 17.36
N THR A 877 -11.74 -13.55 17.10
CA THR A 877 -12.31 -13.81 15.78
C THR A 877 -11.78 -12.83 14.74
N ALA A 878 -11.65 -11.55 15.09
CA ALA A 878 -11.03 -10.54 14.23
C ALA A 878 -9.55 -10.87 13.93
N LEU A 879 -8.79 -11.25 14.95
CA LEU A 879 -7.37 -11.64 14.85
C LEU A 879 -7.20 -12.83 13.90
N LEU A 880 -8.04 -13.86 14.04
CA LEU A 880 -8.06 -15.02 13.17
C LEU A 880 -8.47 -14.62 11.75
N LEU A 881 -9.55 -13.86 11.56
CA LEU A 881 -10.01 -13.38 10.26
C LEU A 881 -8.91 -12.61 9.52
N GLN A 882 -8.20 -11.70 10.19
CA GLN A 882 -7.04 -10.99 9.65
C GLN A 882 -5.91 -11.94 9.27
N SER A 883 -5.57 -12.88 10.16
CA SER A 883 -4.47 -13.83 9.94
C SER A 883 -4.75 -14.77 8.77
N TYR A 884 -5.95 -15.37 8.70
CA TYR A 884 -6.35 -16.22 7.59
C TYR A 884 -6.43 -15.43 6.29
N THR A 885 -7.03 -14.24 6.28
CA THR A 885 -7.13 -13.43 5.03
C THR A 885 -5.74 -13.03 4.51
N LYS A 886 -4.81 -12.62 5.39
CA LYS A 886 -3.42 -12.28 5.01
C LYS A 886 -2.62 -13.48 4.46
N LEU A 887 -2.98 -14.71 4.83
CA LEU A 887 -2.31 -15.92 4.36
C LEU A 887 -3.00 -16.51 3.14
N GLY A 888 -4.32 -16.69 3.21
CA GLY A 888 -5.15 -17.35 2.21
C GLY A 888 -5.55 -16.46 1.05
N PHE A 889 -5.73 -15.15 1.22
CA PHE A 889 -6.13 -14.22 0.15
C PHE A 889 -5.06 -13.15 -0.11
N ALA A 890 -3.79 -13.51 0.04
CA ALA A 890 -2.68 -12.56 -0.07
C ALA A 890 -2.61 -11.89 -1.45
N ARG A 891 -2.89 -12.61 -2.55
CA ARG A 891 -2.93 -12.02 -3.91
C ARG A 891 -4.14 -11.12 -4.08
N SER A 892 -5.31 -11.57 -3.63
CA SER A 892 -6.51 -10.74 -3.66
C SER A 892 -6.35 -9.44 -2.84
N LEU A 893 -5.59 -9.46 -1.73
CA LEU A 893 -5.26 -8.27 -0.95
C LEU A 893 -4.35 -7.28 -1.70
N GLU A 894 -3.41 -7.75 -2.53
CA GLU A 894 -2.57 -6.90 -3.38
C GLU A 894 -3.39 -6.23 -4.49
N HIS A 895 -4.35 -6.96 -5.07
CA HIS A 895 -5.16 -6.48 -6.18
C HIS A 895 -6.40 -5.68 -5.76
N ASP A 896 -6.95 -5.94 -4.58
CA ASP A 896 -8.13 -5.28 -4.04
C ASP A 896 -7.83 -4.67 -2.67
N GLN A 897 -7.40 -3.40 -2.69
CA GLN A 897 -7.15 -2.61 -1.48
C GLN A 897 -8.40 -2.48 -0.59
N THR A 898 -9.62 -2.68 -1.12
CA THR A 898 -10.85 -2.60 -0.31
C THR A 898 -10.97 -3.75 0.68
N ILE A 899 -10.43 -4.94 0.35
CA ILE A 899 -10.31 -6.04 1.31
C ILE A 899 -9.45 -5.57 2.49
N GLY A 900 -8.29 -4.97 2.23
CA GLY A 900 -7.41 -4.43 3.27
C GLY A 900 -8.06 -3.33 4.11
N ILE A 901 -8.81 -2.41 3.48
CA ILE A 901 -9.54 -1.34 4.17
C ILE A 901 -10.59 -1.91 5.14
N HIS A 902 -11.38 -2.89 4.72
CA HIS A 902 -12.42 -3.48 5.56
C HIS A 902 -11.86 -4.46 6.60
N LEU A 903 -10.74 -5.12 6.31
CA LEU A 903 -10.08 -6.09 7.18
C LEU A 903 -9.25 -5.44 8.30
N LEU A 904 -8.54 -4.35 8.00
CA LEU A 904 -7.61 -3.67 8.92
C LEU A 904 -8.13 -2.30 9.40
N GLY A 905 -9.26 -1.84 8.86
CA GLY A 905 -9.90 -0.60 9.26
C GLY A 905 -9.00 0.62 9.01
N GLN A 906 -8.47 0.81 7.80
CA GLN A 906 -7.60 1.98 7.51
C GLN A 906 -8.27 3.35 7.77
N SER A 907 -9.61 3.40 7.83
CA SER A 907 -10.38 4.46 8.50
C SER A 907 -10.78 3.99 9.91
N ARG A 908 -9.80 3.89 10.82
CA ARG A 908 -9.96 3.25 12.12
C ARG A 908 -11.16 3.83 12.88
N ILE A 909 -12.16 3.01 13.19
CA ILE A 909 -13.03 3.30 14.34
C ILE A 909 -12.22 3.08 15.61
N PRO A 910 -12.59 3.72 16.73
CA PRO A 910 -11.97 3.50 18.04
C PRO A 910 -11.85 2.02 18.45
N PHE A 911 -12.66 1.15 17.86
CA PHE A 911 -12.74 -0.28 18.17
C PHE A 911 -11.90 -1.18 17.25
N ASP A 912 -11.15 -0.62 16.30
CA ASP A 912 -10.42 -1.40 15.30
C ASP A 912 -9.13 -2.02 15.81
N GLN A 913 -8.91 -3.25 15.39
CA GLN A 913 -7.60 -3.87 15.44
C GLN A 913 -6.69 -3.23 14.40
N GLY A 914 -5.67 -2.52 14.86
CA GLY A 914 -4.53 -2.09 14.06
C GLY A 914 -3.76 -3.28 13.50
N GLN A 915 -2.67 -3.02 12.79
CA GLN A 915 -1.86 -4.09 12.21
C GLN A 915 -1.44 -5.11 13.29
N LEU A 916 -1.59 -6.39 12.94
CA LEU A 916 -1.05 -7.53 13.66
C LEU A 916 0.46 -7.39 13.79
N GLU A 917 0.94 -6.69 14.83
CA GLU A 917 2.33 -6.67 15.22
C GLU A 917 2.42 -6.97 16.71
N ALA A 918 3.25 -7.96 17.03
CA ALA A 918 3.37 -8.59 18.33
C ALA A 918 4.00 -7.66 19.37
N ASN A 919 3.18 -6.90 20.09
CA ASN A 919 3.58 -6.30 21.35
C ASN A 919 3.49 -7.37 22.45
N VAL A 920 4.61 -8.03 22.76
CA VAL A 920 4.78 -8.88 23.95
C VAL A 920 5.86 -8.26 24.82
N VAL A 921 5.46 -7.68 25.96
CA VAL A 921 6.37 -7.03 26.93
C VAL A 921 6.49 -7.86 28.21
N ASN A 922 7.75 -8.22 28.51
CA ASN A 922 8.42 -8.52 29.80
C ASN A 922 7.83 -9.53 30.80
N GLY A 923 8.52 -10.67 30.92
CA GLY A 923 8.42 -11.64 32.01
C GLY A 923 8.89 -11.12 33.38
N ARG A 924 8.08 -10.27 34.01
CA ARG A 924 8.01 -10.11 35.48
C ARG A 924 6.54 -10.04 35.87
N GLU A 925 6.14 -10.78 36.90
CA GLU A 925 4.81 -10.69 37.50
C GLU A 925 4.53 -9.24 37.91
N GLY A 926 3.67 -8.56 37.17
CA GLY A 926 3.27 -7.17 37.41
C GLY A 926 2.75 -6.44 36.16
N LEU A 927 1.45 -6.57 35.88
CA LEU A 927 0.60 -5.67 35.06
C LEU A 927 0.78 -5.66 33.51
N SER A 928 0.27 -6.74 32.88
CA SER A 928 -0.53 -6.81 31.63
C SER A 928 -0.11 -6.09 30.33
N GLY A 929 0.51 -6.87 29.42
CA GLY A 929 0.10 -6.80 28.01
C GLY A 929 0.99 -7.49 26.98
N GLY A 930 0.90 -8.83 26.87
CA GLY A 930 0.85 -9.45 25.53
C GLY A 930 -0.37 -8.92 24.75
N ILE A 931 -0.63 -9.39 23.53
CA ILE A 931 -1.88 -9.05 22.81
C ILE A 931 -3.05 -9.28 23.79
N THR A 932 -3.57 -8.20 24.39
CA THR A 932 -4.55 -8.31 25.47
C THR A 932 -5.90 -8.24 24.77
N PRO A 933 -6.65 -9.35 24.66
CA PRO A 933 -7.81 -9.47 23.78
C PRO A 933 -8.97 -8.52 24.09
N ALA A 934 -8.91 -7.81 25.23
CA ALA A 934 -10.00 -6.96 25.72
C ALA A 934 -9.77 -5.43 25.55
N LYS A 935 -8.56 -4.97 25.18
CA LYS A 935 -8.25 -3.52 25.32
C LYS A 935 -8.98 -2.63 24.31
N ARG A 936 -9.17 -3.03 23.05
CA ARG A 936 -9.54 -2.09 21.98
C ARG A 936 -11.01 -1.65 21.96
N VAL A 937 -11.96 -2.57 22.16
CA VAL A 937 -13.36 -2.14 22.33
C VAL A 937 -13.47 -1.27 23.59
N SER A 938 -12.76 -1.67 24.65
CA SER A 938 -12.68 -0.92 25.91
C SER A 938 -12.10 0.49 25.71
N ASP A 939 -11.07 0.68 24.90
CA ASP A 939 -10.45 1.98 24.63
C ASP A 939 -11.44 2.99 24.01
N GLY A 940 -12.29 2.53 23.09
CA GLY A 940 -13.38 3.34 22.53
C GLY A 940 -14.36 3.82 23.60
N PHE A 941 -14.77 2.94 24.51
CA PHE A 941 -15.66 3.31 25.62
C PHE A 941 -14.96 4.11 26.73
N ARG A 942 -13.67 3.91 26.97
CA ARG A 942 -12.87 4.69 27.94
C ARG A 942 -12.73 6.14 27.53
N GLN A 943 -12.53 6.41 26.25
CA GLN A 943 -12.49 7.79 25.75
C GLN A 943 -13.86 8.46 25.91
N ALA A 944 -14.95 7.75 25.63
CA ALA A 944 -16.30 8.26 25.84
C ALA A 944 -16.59 8.53 27.34
N LEU A 945 -16.13 7.64 28.22
CA LEU A 945 -16.19 7.85 29.67
C LEU A 945 -15.46 9.14 30.09
N ALA A 946 -14.24 9.36 29.59
CA ALA A 946 -13.44 10.55 29.91
C ALA A 946 -14.10 11.86 29.47
N ASN A 947 -14.97 11.82 28.46
CA ASN A 947 -15.70 13.00 27.98
C ASN A 947 -16.84 13.40 28.92
N TYR A 948 -17.58 12.42 29.45
CA TYR A 948 -18.72 12.68 30.35
C TYR A 948 -18.32 12.78 31.82
N CYS A 949 -17.24 12.10 32.21
CA CYS A 949 -16.87 11.90 33.60
C CYS A 949 -15.62 12.67 33.99
N ALA A 950 -15.74 13.57 34.96
CA ALA A 950 -14.57 14.23 35.55
C ALA A 950 -13.80 13.28 36.46
N ARG A 951 -14.51 12.52 37.29
CA ARG A 951 -13.94 11.53 38.20
C ARG A 951 -14.98 10.49 38.62
N ILE A 952 -14.51 9.33 39.06
CA ILE A 952 -15.33 8.28 39.66
C ILE A 952 -15.24 8.40 41.19
N VAL A 953 -16.37 8.52 41.86
CA VAL A 953 -16.47 8.55 43.32
C VAL A 953 -17.56 7.58 43.76
N ASN A 954 -17.21 6.61 44.63
CA ASN A 954 -18.13 5.57 45.12
C ASN A 954 -18.89 4.85 43.99
N ASP A 955 -18.18 4.38 42.95
CA ASP A 955 -18.75 3.72 41.76
C ASP A 955 -19.77 4.56 40.98
N ARG A 956 -19.74 5.89 41.16
CA ARG A 956 -20.56 6.83 40.40
C ARG A 956 -19.72 7.82 39.64
N CYS A 957 -20.18 8.12 38.43
CA CYS A 957 -19.60 9.18 37.63
C CYS A 957 -20.01 10.56 38.15
N GLU A 958 -19.03 11.39 38.50
CA GLU A 958 -19.26 12.82 38.67
C GLU A 958 -19.12 13.52 37.31
N VAL A 959 -20.22 14.17 36.89
CA VAL A 959 -20.31 14.85 35.59
C VAL A 959 -19.27 15.95 35.50
N LYS A 960 -18.61 16.02 34.35
CA LYS A 960 -17.66 17.11 34.07
C LYS A 960 -18.39 18.47 34.08
N PRO A 961 -17.97 19.44 34.92
CA PRO A 961 -18.61 20.75 34.95
C PRO A 961 -18.46 21.45 33.58
N PRO A 962 -19.44 22.29 33.18
CA PRO A 962 -19.49 22.86 31.84
C PRO A 962 -18.26 23.74 31.59
N SER A 963 -17.45 23.36 30.60
CA SER A 963 -16.37 24.21 30.06
C SER A 963 -16.84 25.11 28.90
N GLY A 964 -18.16 25.22 28.71
CA GLY A 964 -18.78 26.00 27.63
C GLY A 964 -19.21 25.17 26.41
N THR A 965 -18.78 23.92 26.29
CA THR A 965 -19.18 22.99 25.22
C THR A 965 -19.85 21.72 25.77
N GLU A 966 -20.88 21.25 25.07
CA GLU A 966 -21.53 19.98 25.38
C GLU A 966 -20.52 18.83 25.24
N PRO A 967 -20.45 17.87 26.18
CA PRO A 967 -19.60 16.70 26.07
C PRO A 967 -20.02 15.89 24.85
N ASN A 968 -19.15 15.85 23.84
CA ASN A 968 -19.32 14.92 22.73
C ASN A 968 -18.58 13.61 23.09
N PRO A 969 -19.28 12.46 23.11
CA PRO A 969 -18.69 11.14 23.44
C PRO A 969 -17.52 10.76 22.52
N ARG A 970 -17.45 11.36 21.33
CA ARG A 970 -16.40 11.14 20.33
C ARG A 970 -15.24 12.14 20.42
N THR A 971 -15.31 13.18 21.26
CA THR A 971 -14.22 14.17 21.39
C THR A 971 -12.93 13.49 21.87
N GLY A 972 -11.81 13.73 21.19
CA GLY A 972 -10.52 13.10 21.54
C GLY A 972 -10.37 11.63 21.12
N GLN A 973 -11.40 11.02 20.52
CA GLN A 973 -11.17 9.90 19.61
C GLN A 973 -10.62 10.51 18.32
N ASN A 974 -9.58 9.94 17.71
CA ASN A 974 -9.14 10.37 16.38
C ASN A 974 -10.38 10.52 15.50
N GLU A 975 -10.73 11.75 15.11
CA GLU A 975 -11.93 12.05 14.33
C GLU A 975 -11.73 11.53 12.92
N HIS A 976 -11.83 10.22 12.77
CA HIS A 976 -11.91 9.56 11.48
C HIS A 976 -13.37 9.66 11.07
N VAL A 977 -13.63 10.55 10.12
CA VAL A 977 -14.92 10.74 9.46
C VAL A 977 -15.45 9.36 9.03
N LEU A 978 -16.45 8.86 9.77
CA LEU A 978 -17.14 7.61 9.46
C LEU A 978 -18.65 7.86 9.34
N PRO A 979 -19.39 7.05 8.54
CA PRO A 979 -20.79 7.29 8.16
C PRO A 979 -21.81 7.15 9.30
N CYS A 980 -21.38 6.92 10.54
CA CYS A 980 -22.24 6.63 11.70
C CYS A 980 -22.91 7.88 12.29
N THR A 981 -23.09 8.95 11.52
CA THR A 981 -23.51 10.29 11.99
C THR A 981 -25.01 10.54 11.94
N SER A 982 -25.83 9.66 11.36
CA SER A 982 -27.18 10.04 10.92
C SER A 982 -28.36 9.73 11.86
N ALA A 983 -28.21 9.64 13.19
CA ALA A 983 -29.37 9.92 14.06
C ALA A 983 -29.01 10.23 15.52
N GLU A 984 -29.59 11.32 16.02
CA GLU A 984 -29.42 11.94 17.33
C GLU A 984 -30.12 11.18 18.49
N ARG A 985 -30.73 10.01 18.23
CA ARG A 985 -31.54 9.29 19.24
C ARG A 985 -30.80 8.23 20.08
N TRP A 986 -29.56 7.83 19.75
CA TRP A 986 -28.93 6.63 20.35
C TRP A 986 -27.45 6.83 20.70
N ASP A 987 -26.91 5.98 21.59
CA ASP A 987 -25.48 5.96 21.95
C ASP A 987 -24.60 6.01 20.68
N PRO A 988 -23.84 7.08 20.46
CA PRO A 988 -23.02 7.24 19.26
C PRO A 988 -21.82 6.29 19.23
N VAL A 989 -21.45 5.65 20.34
CA VAL A 989 -20.32 4.72 20.48
C VAL A 989 -20.77 3.30 20.15
N GLU A 990 -21.81 2.78 20.84
CA GLU A 990 -22.48 1.51 20.49
C GLU A 990 -22.95 1.48 19.04
N ARG A 991 -23.56 2.56 18.53
CA ARG A 991 -24.06 2.59 17.15
C ARG A 991 -22.95 2.59 16.12
N CYS A 992 -21.82 3.23 16.41
CA CYS A 992 -20.63 3.13 15.58
C CYS A 992 -20.13 1.69 15.49
N LEU A 993 -20.05 1.00 16.63
CA LEU A 993 -19.68 -0.40 16.70
C LEU A 993 -20.66 -1.26 15.89
N ASN A 994 -21.96 -1.06 16.07
CA ASN A 994 -23.02 -1.79 15.36
C ASN A 994 -22.95 -1.59 13.84
N TRP A 995 -22.84 -0.35 13.37
CA TRP A 995 -22.69 -0.05 11.95
C TRP A 995 -21.42 -0.68 11.37
N ALA A 996 -20.30 -0.59 12.09
CA ALA A 996 -19.05 -1.12 11.61
C ALA A 996 -19.06 -2.65 11.52
N LEU A 997 -19.62 -3.32 12.53
CA LEU A 997 -19.81 -4.77 12.51
C LEU A 997 -20.63 -5.19 11.29
N ASP A 998 -21.75 -4.52 11.03
CA ASP A 998 -22.66 -4.87 9.93
C ASP A 998 -22.07 -4.54 8.55
N TYR A 999 -21.69 -3.28 8.34
CA TYR A 999 -21.23 -2.78 7.05
C TYR A 999 -19.92 -3.45 6.64
N ARG A 1000 -18.93 -3.52 7.53
CA ARG A 1000 -17.61 -4.05 7.17
C ARG A 1000 -17.62 -5.55 6.99
N SER A 1001 -18.30 -6.30 7.85
CA SER A 1001 -18.41 -7.76 7.65
C SER A 1001 -19.13 -8.08 6.34
N THR A 1002 -20.16 -7.31 5.98
CA THR A 1002 -20.88 -7.48 4.71
C THR A 1002 -20.00 -7.15 3.51
N GLN A 1003 -19.32 -5.99 3.52
CA GLN A 1003 -18.40 -5.62 2.43
C GLN A 1003 -17.25 -6.63 2.30
N LEU A 1004 -16.64 -7.02 3.42
CA LEU A 1004 -15.56 -7.99 3.42
C LEU A 1004 -16.03 -9.36 2.90
N ARG A 1005 -17.20 -9.85 3.35
CA ARG A 1005 -17.80 -11.09 2.83
C ARG A 1005 -17.96 -11.02 1.31
N GLN A 1006 -18.57 -9.96 0.78
CA GLN A 1006 -18.78 -9.79 -0.67
C GLN A 1006 -17.46 -9.79 -1.46
N ARG A 1007 -16.41 -9.14 -0.94
CA ARG A 1007 -15.12 -9.09 -1.62
C ARG A 1007 -14.38 -10.43 -1.59
N LEU A 1008 -14.44 -11.13 -0.47
CA LEU A 1008 -13.85 -12.47 -0.35
C LEU A 1008 -14.64 -13.50 -1.17
N GLU A 1009 -15.97 -13.36 -1.26
CA GLU A 1009 -16.82 -14.16 -2.15
C GLU A 1009 -16.39 -14.01 -3.61
N ALA A 1010 -16.29 -12.76 -4.09
CA ALA A 1010 -15.83 -12.48 -5.45
C ALA A 1010 -14.40 -13.00 -5.69
N ALA A 1011 -13.53 -12.95 -4.67
CA ALA A 1011 -12.21 -13.56 -4.75
C ALA A 1011 -12.28 -15.09 -4.86
N SER A 1012 -13.17 -15.75 -4.11
CA SER A 1012 -13.42 -17.19 -4.19
C SER A 1012 -14.06 -17.64 -5.51
N GLU A 1013 -14.98 -16.86 -6.07
CA GLU A 1013 -15.58 -17.13 -7.38
C GLU A 1013 -14.52 -17.12 -8.49
N ARG A 1014 -13.59 -16.14 -8.47
CA ARG A 1014 -12.45 -16.11 -9.41
C ARG A 1014 -11.61 -17.39 -9.34
N LEU A 1015 -11.41 -17.94 -8.14
CA LEU A 1015 -10.68 -19.21 -7.96
C LEU A 1015 -11.42 -20.44 -8.52
N LEU A 1016 -12.74 -20.35 -8.72
CA LEU A 1016 -13.52 -21.42 -9.34
C LEU A 1016 -13.58 -21.29 -10.87
N ASP A 1017 -13.56 -20.07 -11.40
CA ASP A 1017 -13.64 -19.79 -12.84
C ASP A 1017 -12.29 -19.96 -13.56
N GLU A 1018 -11.16 -19.71 -12.90
CA GLU A 1018 -9.84 -19.66 -13.53
C GLU A 1018 -8.92 -20.84 -13.15
N PRO A 1019 -8.41 -21.60 -14.14
CA PRO A 1019 -7.11 -22.25 -14.03
C PRO A 1019 -6.04 -21.39 -14.77
N PRO A 1020 -4.94 -20.91 -14.15
CA PRO A 1020 -4.37 -21.31 -12.86
C PRO A 1020 -3.64 -20.18 -12.06
N VAL A 1021 -4.32 -19.19 -11.45
CA VAL A 1021 -3.72 -18.49 -10.28
C VAL A 1021 -4.34 -18.97 -8.99
N PRO A 1022 -3.77 -20.01 -8.36
CA PRO A 1022 -4.12 -20.29 -6.98
C PRO A 1022 -3.67 -19.12 -6.11
N GLU A 1023 -4.48 -18.79 -5.12
CA GLU A 1023 -4.06 -17.90 -4.03
C GLU A 1023 -2.73 -18.36 -3.39
N GLY A 1024 -2.08 -17.47 -2.65
CA GLY A 1024 -0.81 -17.79 -1.99
C GLY A 1024 0.03 -16.56 -1.74
N ILE A 1025 1.10 -16.71 -0.98
CA ILE A 1025 1.99 -15.59 -0.62
C ILE A 1025 2.82 -15.21 -1.85
N PRO A 1026 2.62 -14.03 -2.47
CA PRO A 1026 3.24 -13.72 -3.77
C PRO A 1026 4.77 -13.70 -3.72
N ALA A 1027 5.31 -13.17 -2.63
CA ALA A 1027 6.75 -13.12 -2.39
C ALA A 1027 7.41 -14.52 -2.31
N VAL A 1028 6.68 -15.54 -1.85
CA VAL A 1028 7.19 -16.93 -1.79
C VAL A 1028 7.26 -17.53 -3.19
N ASP A 1029 6.24 -17.30 -4.03
CA ASP A 1029 6.27 -17.73 -5.44
C ASP A 1029 7.37 -17.03 -6.23
N GLU A 1030 7.52 -15.71 -6.04
CA GLU A 1030 8.55 -14.90 -6.70
C GLU A 1030 9.95 -15.38 -6.33
N LEU A 1031 10.21 -15.63 -5.04
CA LEU A 1031 11.51 -16.12 -4.58
C LEU A 1031 11.82 -17.52 -5.12
N MET A 1032 10.84 -18.43 -5.11
CA MET A 1032 11.01 -19.75 -5.73
C MET A 1032 11.34 -19.65 -7.24
N GLN A 1033 10.71 -18.72 -7.97
CA GLN A 1033 11.05 -18.47 -9.38
C GLN A 1033 12.46 -17.91 -9.53
N GLY A 1034 12.85 -16.93 -8.70
CA GLY A 1034 14.19 -16.34 -8.71
C GLY A 1034 15.29 -17.37 -8.45
N ILE A 1035 15.07 -18.32 -7.54
CA ILE A 1035 15.99 -19.45 -7.28
C ILE A 1035 16.16 -20.33 -8.52
N ARG A 1036 15.04 -20.73 -9.17
CA ARG A 1036 15.09 -21.54 -10.40
C ARG A 1036 15.87 -20.84 -11.52
N ILE A 1037 15.67 -19.53 -11.69
CA ILE A 1037 16.39 -18.76 -12.71
C ILE A 1037 17.88 -18.68 -12.37
N ALA A 1038 18.23 -18.35 -11.12
CA ALA A 1038 19.63 -18.29 -10.68
C ALA A 1038 20.36 -19.61 -10.92
N GLU A 1039 19.72 -20.75 -10.60
CA GLU A 1039 20.27 -22.07 -10.88
C GLU A 1039 20.38 -22.37 -12.37
N ALA A 1040 19.37 -22.03 -13.17
CA ALA A 1040 19.41 -22.26 -14.60
C ALA A 1040 20.55 -21.45 -15.23
N VAL A 1041 20.74 -20.19 -14.80
CA VAL A 1041 21.88 -19.35 -15.22
C VAL A 1041 23.21 -19.95 -14.76
N ALA A 1042 23.30 -20.49 -13.55
CA ALA A 1042 24.51 -21.12 -13.04
C ALA A 1042 24.85 -22.44 -13.77
N LYS A 1043 23.86 -23.29 -14.03
CA LYS A 1043 24.02 -24.57 -14.74
C LYS A 1043 24.33 -24.37 -16.22
N ASN A 1044 23.74 -23.36 -16.85
CA ASN A 1044 23.90 -23.08 -18.28
C ASN A 1044 25.06 -22.10 -18.58
N GLY A 1045 25.57 -21.41 -17.55
CA GLY A 1045 26.73 -20.54 -17.59
C GLY A 1045 26.50 -19.16 -18.26
N PRO A 1046 27.18 -18.10 -17.76
CA PRO A 1046 27.78 -17.08 -18.61
C PRO A 1046 28.92 -17.72 -19.38
N THR A 1047 28.86 -17.78 -20.70
CA THR A 1047 30.09 -17.96 -21.47
C THR A 1047 30.84 -16.63 -21.46
N GLY A 1048 31.56 -16.38 -20.35
CA GLY A 1048 32.57 -15.32 -20.25
C GLY A 1048 33.96 -15.77 -20.71
N ASP A 1049 34.15 -17.08 -20.93
CA ASP A 1049 35.20 -17.66 -21.76
C ASP A 1049 34.64 -18.99 -22.26
N THR A 1050 34.26 -19.05 -23.54
CA THR A 1050 33.77 -20.29 -24.15
C THR A 1050 34.86 -21.35 -24.06
N ALA A 1051 34.49 -22.56 -23.63
CA ALA A 1051 35.34 -23.71 -23.91
C ALA A 1051 35.58 -23.75 -25.43
N ARG A 1052 36.84 -23.68 -25.86
CA ARG A 1052 37.15 -23.74 -27.30
C ARG A 1052 37.05 -25.20 -27.71
N ILE A 1053 36.01 -25.53 -28.48
CA ILE A 1053 35.69 -26.91 -28.85
C ILE A 1053 36.06 -27.13 -30.32
N GLY A 1054 36.86 -28.14 -30.59
CA GLY A 1054 37.23 -28.52 -31.95
C GLY A 1054 38.44 -29.43 -31.97
N ALA A 1055 39.00 -29.61 -33.17
CA ALA A 1055 40.23 -30.38 -33.34
C ALA A 1055 41.44 -29.61 -32.80
N VAL A 1056 42.26 -30.28 -32.01
CA VAL A 1056 43.62 -29.82 -31.68
C VAL A 1056 44.55 -30.40 -32.76
N THR A 1057 45.14 -29.55 -33.60
CA THR A 1057 45.94 -29.99 -34.76
C THR A 1057 47.43 -29.80 -34.51
N ALA A 1058 48.21 -30.85 -34.70
CA ALA A 1058 49.67 -30.75 -34.72
C ALA A 1058 50.12 -30.04 -36.00
N GLN A 1059 51.32 -29.43 -35.99
CA GLN A 1059 51.89 -28.83 -37.21
C GLN A 1059 52.04 -29.81 -38.39
N SER A 1060 52.03 -31.13 -38.15
CA SER A 1060 52.02 -32.15 -39.20
C SER A 1060 50.69 -32.24 -39.97
N GLY A 1061 49.65 -31.49 -39.57
CA GLY A 1061 48.31 -31.55 -40.16
C GLY A 1061 47.45 -32.71 -39.63
N LYS A 1062 47.94 -33.47 -38.65
CA LYS A 1062 47.19 -34.52 -37.94
C LYS A 1062 46.48 -33.95 -36.71
N CYS A 1063 45.38 -34.59 -36.32
CA CYS A 1063 44.55 -34.21 -35.17
C CYS A 1063 44.92 -35.03 -33.93
N LEU A 1064 44.88 -34.39 -32.76
CA LEU A 1064 44.94 -35.05 -31.47
C LEU A 1064 43.76 -36.01 -31.33
N ASP A 1065 44.02 -37.27 -31.02
CA ASP A 1065 43.07 -38.36 -31.07
C ASP A 1065 43.19 -39.23 -29.81
N ILE A 1066 42.09 -39.89 -29.42
CA ILE A 1066 42.06 -40.88 -28.36
C ILE A 1066 42.09 -42.26 -29.01
N ARG A 1067 43.13 -43.05 -28.73
CA ARG A 1067 43.19 -44.42 -29.22
C ARG A 1067 42.07 -45.27 -28.59
N SER A 1068 41.29 -45.95 -29.41
CA SER A 1068 40.30 -46.93 -28.95
C SER A 1068 40.97 -48.10 -28.20
N PRO A 1069 40.40 -48.60 -27.09
CA PRO A 1069 39.10 -48.25 -26.50
C PRO A 1069 39.16 -46.95 -25.67
N PHE A 1070 38.11 -46.11 -25.75
CA PHE A 1070 38.03 -44.78 -25.12
C PHE A 1070 37.75 -44.80 -23.60
N ASN A 1071 38.33 -45.75 -22.87
CA ASN A 1071 38.20 -45.90 -21.43
C ASN A 1071 39.27 -45.11 -20.65
N ASP A 1072 39.21 -45.17 -19.31
CA ASP A 1072 40.24 -44.53 -18.47
C ASP A 1072 41.58 -45.23 -18.73
N GLY A 1073 42.60 -44.45 -19.09
CA GLY A 1073 43.92 -44.93 -19.46
C GLY A 1073 44.13 -45.04 -20.98
N ALA A 1074 43.14 -44.68 -21.79
CA ALA A 1074 43.28 -44.67 -23.24
C ALA A 1074 44.43 -43.75 -23.66
N GLN A 1075 45.31 -44.25 -24.52
CA GLN A 1075 46.49 -43.52 -24.99
C GLN A 1075 46.09 -42.39 -25.93
N ILE A 1076 46.70 -41.22 -25.76
CA ILE A 1076 46.53 -40.10 -26.69
C ILE A 1076 47.53 -40.22 -27.84
N GLU A 1077 47.03 -40.01 -29.05
CA GLU A 1077 47.77 -40.15 -30.29
C GLU A 1077 47.48 -39.00 -31.25
N VAL A 1078 48.12 -39.00 -32.43
CA VAL A 1078 47.76 -38.14 -33.54
C VAL A 1078 47.35 -38.97 -34.75
N SER A 1079 46.18 -38.66 -35.30
CA SER A 1079 45.58 -39.39 -36.43
C SER A 1079 45.16 -38.43 -37.56
N THR A 1080 44.77 -38.99 -38.70
CA THR A 1080 44.19 -38.21 -39.81
C THR A 1080 42.92 -37.53 -39.31
N CYS A 1081 42.83 -36.21 -39.51
CA CYS A 1081 41.67 -35.43 -39.10
C CYS A 1081 40.40 -35.91 -39.82
N ASP A 1082 39.46 -36.49 -39.08
CA ASP A 1082 38.21 -37.06 -39.61
C ASP A 1082 36.96 -36.54 -38.90
N ALA A 1083 37.14 -35.61 -37.95
CA ALA A 1083 36.08 -35.00 -37.15
C ALA A 1083 35.24 -36.01 -36.32
N SER A 1084 35.80 -37.19 -36.05
CA SER A 1084 35.19 -38.17 -35.14
C SER A 1084 35.21 -37.70 -33.68
N ASP A 1085 34.30 -38.23 -32.86
CA ASP A 1085 34.20 -37.89 -31.42
C ASP A 1085 35.52 -37.99 -30.64
N PRO A 1086 36.41 -38.99 -30.89
CA PRO A 1086 37.75 -39.08 -30.27
C PRO A 1086 38.70 -37.92 -30.59
N GLN A 1087 38.46 -37.18 -31.68
CA GLN A 1087 39.24 -36.01 -32.09
C GLN A 1087 38.62 -34.68 -31.65
N GLY A 1088 37.44 -34.73 -31.01
CA GLY A 1088 36.76 -33.56 -30.46
C GLY A 1088 37.32 -33.20 -29.09
N TRP A 1089 38.01 -32.06 -28.99
CA TRP A 1089 38.58 -31.57 -27.74
C TRP A 1089 37.96 -30.24 -27.31
N ALA A 1090 37.67 -30.10 -26.02
CA ALA A 1090 37.15 -28.91 -25.38
C ALA A 1090 38.20 -28.33 -24.43
N LEU A 1091 38.71 -27.14 -24.74
CA LEU A 1091 39.65 -26.42 -23.87
C LEU A 1091 38.84 -25.61 -22.86
N MET A 1092 38.82 -26.05 -21.62
CA MET A 1092 38.02 -25.49 -20.55
C MET A 1092 38.71 -24.29 -19.88
N PRO A 1093 37.95 -23.30 -19.35
CA PRO A 1093 38.52 -22.16 -18.62
C PRO A 1093 39.35 -22.54 -17.38
N ASN A 1094 39.08 -23.71 -16.79
CA ASN A 1094 39.85 -24.26 -15.66
C ASN A 1094 41.19 -24.91 -16.09
N ARG A 1095 41.64 -24.66 -17.34
CA ARG A 1095 42.86 -25.22 -17.96
C ARG A 1095 42.82 -26.72 -18.23
N SER A 1096 41.67 -27.38 -18.07
CA SER A 1096 41.50 -28.77 -18.51
C SER A 1096 41.28 -28.84 -20.02
N VAL A 1097 41.82 -29.87 -20.66
CA VAL A 1097 41.56 -30.19 -22.07
C VAL A 1097 40.74 -31.48 -22.08
N MET A 1098 39.48 -31.40 -22.49
CA MET A 1098 38.51 -32.48 -22.31
C MET A 1098 38.10 -33.13 -23.63
N SER A 1099 37.84 -34.43 -23.61
CA SER A 1099 37.22 -35.15 -24.73
C SER A 1099 36.43 -36.35 -24.18
N MET A 1100 35.31 -36.68 -24.81
CA MET A 1100 34.43 -37.80 -24.42
C MET A 1100 34.07 -37.84 -22.92
N GLY A 1101 33.88 -36.67 -22.29
CA GLY A 1101 33.55 -36.55 -20.85
C GLY A 1101 34.72 -36.78 -19.89
N LYS A 1102 35.96 -36.82 -20.40
CA LYS A 1102 37.20 -37.07 -19.66
C LYS A 1102 38.27 -36.03 -19.98
N CYS A 1103 39.36 -36.01 -19.23
CA CYS A 1103 40.43 -35.01 -19.30
C CYS A 1103 41.72 -35.59 -19.88
N LEU A 1104 42.47 -34.75 -20.58
CA LEU A 1104 43.85 -34.98 -21.02
C LEU A 1104 44.76 -34.97 -19.79
N ASP A 1105 45.39 -36.10 -19.50
CA ASP A 1105 46.11 -36.33 -18.25
C ASP A 1105 47.53 -36.85 -18.48
N VAL A 1106 48.45 -36.46 -17.61
CA VAL A 1106 49.77 -37.07 -17.51
C VAL A 1106 49.66 -38.32 -16.66
N HIS A 1107 49.95 -39.50 -17.24
CA HIS A 1107 49.78 -40.77 -16.55
C HIS A 1107 50.48 -40.79 -15.18
N SER A 1108 49.72 -41.11 -14.13
CA SER A 1108 50.15 -41.10 -12.72
C SER A 1108 50.76 -39.78 -12.23
N GLY A 1109 50.48 -38.65 -12.91
CA GLY A 1109 51.02 -37.33 -12.56
C GLY A 1109 52.54 -37.19 -12.68
N GLY A 1110 53.20 -38.09 -13.42
CA GLY A 1110 54.67 -38.07 -13.53
C GLY A 1110 55.23 -36.85 -14.28
N SER A 1111 56.51 -36.56 -14.08
CA SER A 1111 57.19 -35.37 -14.63
C SER A 1111 58.42 -35.70 -15.48
N ALA A 1112 58.73 -36.98 -15.69
CA ALA A 1112 59.84 -37.43 -16.53
C ALA A 1112 59.56 -37.22 -18.03
N ASP A 1113 60.61 -37.11 -18.85
CA ASP A 1113 60.46 -37.11 -20.30
C ASP A 1113 60.02 -38.50 -20.77
N GLY A 1114 59.07 -38.54 -21.72
CA GLY A 1114 58.48 -39.77 -22.23
C GLY A 1114 57.29 -40.29 -21.43
N ASN A 1115 56.87 -39.59 -20.37
CA ASN A 1115 55.65 -39.93 -19.64
C ASN A 1115 54.43 -39.90 -20.57
N GLN A 1116 53.59 -40.92 -20.51
CA GLN A 1116 52.42 -41.03 -21.39
C GLN A 1116 51.36 -39.97 -21.07
N ILE A 1117 50.74 -39.45 -22.13
CA ILE A 1117 49.51 -38.67 -22.03
C ILE A 1117 48.33 -39.58 -22.32
N ILE A 1118 47.36 -39.59 -21.43
CA ILE A 1118 46.21 -40.50 -21.47
C ILE A 1118 44.90 -39.73 -21.32
N LEU A 1119 43.81 -40.38 -21.68
CA LEU A 1119 42.46 -39.96 -21.32
C LEU A 1119 42.11 -40.51 -19.93
N TRP A 1120 41.71 -39.64 -19.01
CA TRP A 1120 41.35 -40.04 -17.65
C TRP A 1120 40.18 -39.25 -17.08
N ARG A 1121 39.46 -39.82 -16.10
CA ARG A 1121 38.36 -39.12 -15.43
C ARG A 1121 38.85 -37.81 -14.81
N CYS A 1122 38.13 -36.72 -15.05
CA CYS A 1122 38.52 -35.40 -14.55
C CYS A 1122 38.51 -35.35 -13.00
N HIS A 1123 39.63 -34.96 -12.41
CA HIS A 1123 39.85 -34.84 -10.97
C HIS A 1123 40.54 -33.53 -10.56
N GLY A 1124 40.80 -32.63 -11.51
CA GLY A 1124 41.20 -31.23 -11.22
C GLY A 1124 42.62 -31.04 -10.68
N LEU A 1125 43.45 -32.08 -10.64
CA LEU A 1125 44.84 -31.99 -10.22
C LEU A 1125 45.72 -31.36 -11.32
N GLY A 1126 46.92 -30.92 -10.95
CA GLY A 1126 47.87 -30.28 -11.86
C GLY A 1126 48.26 -31.13 -13.08
N SER A 1127 48.15 -32.46 -13.01
CA SER A 1127 48.41 -33.38 -14.12
C SER A 1127 47.39 -33.25 -15.27
N GLN A 1128 46.21 -32.68 -15.01
CA GLN A 1128 45.15 -32.44 -15.98
C GLN A 1128 45.03 -30.98 -16.42
N GLN A 1129 45.97 -30.13 -15.99
CA GLN A 1129 46.01 -28.73 -16.39
C GLN A 1129 46.97 -28.55 -17.56
N TRP A 1130 46.58 -27.73 -18.54
CA TRP A 1130 47.35 -27.42 -19.73
C TRP A 1130 47.20 -25.94 -20.06
N VAL A 1131 48.33 -25.25 -20.20
CA VAL A 1131 48.39 -23.82 -20.50
C VAL A 1131 48.90 -23.65 -21.92
N ALA A 1132 48.14 -22.94 -22.74
CA ALA A 1132 48.56 -22.54 -24.07
C ALA A 1132 49.52 -21.34 -23.98
N HIS A 1133 50.64 -21.42 -24.68
CA HIS A 1133 51.60 -20.32 -24.78
C HIS A 1133 51.59 -19.73 -26.19
N GLY A 1134 51.96 -18.44 -26.31
CA GLY A 1134 51.98 -17.72 -27.59
C GLY A 1134 52.97 -18.27 -28.63
N ASP A 1135 53.85 -19.19 -28.24
CA ASP A 1135 54.76 -19.92 -29.13
C ASP A 1135 54.12 -21.16 -29.79
N GLY A 1136 52.84 -21.43 -29.49
CA GLY A 1136 52.09 -22.58 -29.98
C GLY A 1136 52.24 -23.85 -29.14
N THR A 1137 52.92 -23.80 -28.00
CA THR A 1137 53.08 -24.97 -27.10
C THR A 1137 51.92 -25.09 -26.11
N LEU A 1138 51.54 -26.32 -25.77
CA LEU A 1138 50.68 -26.66 -24.63
C LEU A 1138 51.55 -27.19 -23.49
N ARG A 1139 51.61 -26.47 -22.37
CA ARG A 1139 52.50 -26.78 -21.25
C ARG A 1139 51.70 -27.24 -20.04
N ASN A 1140 52.13 -28.33 -19.42
CA ASN A 1140 51.56 -28.79 -18.16
C ASN A 1140 52.24 -28.02 -17.00
N PRO A 1141 51.51 -27.23 -16.19
CA PRO A 1141 52.11 -26.35 -15.19
C PRO A 1141 52.74 -27.12 -14.01
N GLN A 1142 52.29 -28.34 -13.74
CA GLN A 1142 52.87 -29.20 -12.69
C GLN A 1142 54.28 -29.70 -13.06
N SER A 1143 54.50 -30.08 -14.32
CA SER A 1143 55.78 -30.62 -14.80
C SER A 1143 56.69 -29.57 -15.46
N GLY A 1144 56.13 -28.45 -15.91
CA GLY A 1144 56.82 -27.45 -16.72
C GLY A 1144 57.13 -27.92 -18.15
N LYS A 1145 56.54 -29.03 -18.60
CA LYS A 1145 56.86 -29.71 -19.87
C LYS A 1145 55.75 -29.60 -20.90
N CYS A 1146 56.10 -29.87 -22.16
CA CYS A 1146 55.25 -29.65 -23.32
C CYS A 1146 54.55 -30.95 -23.77
N LEU A 1147 53.30 -30.80 -24.23
CA LEU A 1147 52.58 -31.82 -24.98
C LEU A 1147 53.29 -32.06 -26.32
N THR A 1148 53.82 -33.26 -26.53
CA THR A 1148 54.77 -33.53 -27.63
C THR A 1148 54.37 -34.78 -28.41
N VAL A 1149 54.40 -34.70 -29.74
CA VAL A 1149 54.31 -35.89 -30.60
C VAL A 1149 55.66 -36.60 -30.61
N ALA A 1150 55.66 -37.88 -30.24
CA ALA A 1150 56.85 -38.72 -30.19
C ALA A 1150 57.46 -38.91 -31.59
N PRO A 1151 58.77 -39.23 -31.69
CA PRO A 1151 59.46 -39.40 -32.97
C PRO A 1151 58.85 -40.48 -33.89
N ASP A 1152 58.12 -41.44 -33.33
CA ASP A 1152 57.37 -42.47 -34.08
C ASP A 1152 56.14 -41.92 -34.82
N GLY A 1153 55.78 -40.64 -34.59
CA GLY A 1153 54.79 -39.89 -35.34
C GLY A 1153 53.33 -40.28 -35.07
N ALA A 1154 53.10 -41.10 -34.04
CA ALA A 1154 51.77 -41.55 -33.64
C ALA A 1154 51.43 -41.17 -32.20
N ILE A 1155 52.35 -41.31 -31.25
CA ILE A 1155 52.01 -41.16 -29.82
C ILE A 1155 52.23 -39.74 -29.30
N VAL A 1156 51.40 -39.30 -28.36
CA VAL A 1156 51.60 -38.06 -27.60
C VAL A 1156 52.13 -38.36 -26.20
N HIS A 1157 53.22 -37.69 -25.83
CA HIS A 1157 53.90 -37.84 -24.55
C HIS A 1157 54.28 -36.48 -23.95
N LEU A 1158 54.70 -36.49 -22.68
CA LEU A 1158 55.27 -35.35 -22.00
C LEU A 1158 56.77 -35.25 -22.33
N TRP A 1159 57.24 -34.09 -22.77
CA TRP A 1159 58.65 -33.89 -23.09
C TRP A 1159 59.12 -32.46 -22.76
N THR A 1160 60.40 -32.33 -22.44
CA THR A 1160 61.07 -31.03 -22.24
C THR A 1160 60.79 -30.08 -23.43
N CYS A 1161 60.32 -28.88 -23.12
CA CYS A 1161 60.00 -27.88 -24.15
C CYS A 1161 61.28 -27.43 -24.89
N ASN A 1162 61.37 -27.74 -26.18
CA ASN A 1162 62.49 -27.37 -27.05
C ASN A 1162 62.06 -26.49 -28.26
N GLY A 1163 60.77 -26.18 -28.36
CA GLY A 1163 60.21 -25.33 -29.43
C GLY A 1163 60.12 -26.00 -30.80
N GLY A 1164 60.37 -27.32 -30.86
CA GLY A 1164 60.28 -28.11 -32.09
C GLY A 1164 58.87 -28.15 -32.67
N ALA A 1165 58.76 -28.41 -33.98
CA ALA A 1165 57.48 -28.48 -34.70
C ALA A 1165 56.52 -29.54 -34.11
N ASN A 1166 57.06 -30.63 -33.56
CA ASN A 1166 56.31 -31.69 -32.90
C ASN A 1166 55.76 -31.32 -31.51
N GLN A 1167 56.01 -30.10 -31.01
CA GLN A 1167 55.44 -29.55 -29.78
C GLN A 1167 54.43 -28.42 -30.02
N LYS A 1168 54.18 -28.09 -31.29
CA LYS A 1168 53.34 -26.97 -31.68
C LYS A 1168 51.95 -27.46 -32.08
N TRP A 1169 50.95 -26.86 -31.44
CA TRP A 1169 49.55 -27.21 -31.59
C TRP A 1169 48.75 -25.99 -32.00
N THR A 1170 47.91 -26.16 -33.01
CA THR A 1170 46.83 -25.23 -33.32
C THR A 1170 45.62 -25.66 -32.50
N LEU A 1171 45.19 -24.78 -31.61
CA LEU A 1171 44.07 -25.04 -30.71
C LEU A 1171 42.76 -24.62 -31.40
N PRO A 1172 41.62 -25.22 -31.02
CA PRO A 1172 40.32 -24.75 -31.43
C PRO A 1172 40.17 -23.24 -31.18
N ALA A 1173 39.55 -22.54 -32.12
CA ALA A 1173 39.36 -21.08 -32.05
C ALA A 1173 38.38 -20.67 -30.95
#